data_AF-A0A6M1ZS70-F1
#
_entry.id   AF-A0A6M1ZS70-F1
#
_cell.length_a   1.000
_cell.length_b   1.000
_cell.length_c   1.000
_cell.angle_alpha   90.00
_cell.angle_beta   90.00
_cell.angle_gamma   90.00
#
_symmetry.space_group_name_H-M   'P 1'
#
loop_
_entity.id
_entity.type
_entity.pdbx_description
1 polymer ?
#
loop_
_entity_poly.entity_id
_entity_poly.type
_entity_poly.pdbx_seq_one_letter_code
_entity_poly.pdbx_strand_id
1 'polypeptide(L)'
;SEKILYEYVAAHFKQHGTDPKDIELEKKVSDYLSCVEYAFDKDKDPLVFSAINEILNALPGKEATEKTALEKVQRWIEKSFRSTQTKDGKKIQAFHEIHTLYQETLRVRLLFVLAGKGDEMQTFLEASQAYFEAINDSESDTLPDAPEALMEQVKAYKKILDTCKEDRMKGPIENFFADWFTAMNTQDITSLKDLYVSLLDASFQKKIVLTDQEITRFIESCIIESKQSGSSNENENENENEVEVDPYWINRVFLHAIIVPPKDWSRLFAETFRELRAFVENHFNQENTEEMTSSVLEESSYPWVLQTQLKYLGKCYVAHQTEGSGMPKRPYAAPIILPRDVRTADEWELVAALLAQNPEKFKAVYRPIRLLILQILSKVVRSGRGIWLARVLIAIPDEADQRIFALKHQDNIRNGDDLVVVLKLLPKTERWALAQKHADKIESGTTLLLVLNELPERARLGFAIICKDKIQGVDDLVFVLGFLSEAECWLFAMICKDKIQNADRLAYTLQCLPKTARLLFAIICKDKIKNAPELYCVLMTLPERAQLGFAMACKDKIQNGEDLGDLLFYLSKPERLGFATICKDKIQDGEQLADVLFRLSKPERLGFATACIDKIEDGKGLASVLEELPEENRQEFITAYEEHIKNQKVAETEEAEIEVCPEQSTAVQTRQSIFTTTPTVQQHEVSGSTPQQNETSGSEEVDSSLVP
;
A
#
# COMPACT_ATOMS: atom_id res chain seq x y z
N SER A 1 -5.84 -37.23 -77.03
CA SER A 1 -5.36 -37.24 -75.63
C SER A 1 -6.46 -36.74 -74.71
N GLU A 2 -6.64 -35.43 -74.54
CA GLU A 2 -7.48 -34.79 -73.50
C GLU A 2 -8.88 -35.42 -73.33
N LYS A 3 -9.62 -35.61 -74.43
CA LYS A 3 -10.96 -36.20 -74.41
C LYS A 3 -11.03 -37.56 -73.69
N ILE A 4 -10.00 -38.40 -73.84
CA ILE A 4 -9.93 -39.73 -73.22
C ILE A 4 -9.73 -39.60 -71.71
N LEU A 5 -8.89 -38.65 -71.28
CA LEU A 5 -8.66 -38.36 -69.86
C LEU A 5 -9.95 -37.85 -69.21
N TYR A 6 -10.66 -36.93 -69.89
CA TYR A 6 -11.92 -36.35 -69.42
C TYR A 6 -13.05 -37.40 -69.31
N GLU A 7 -13.19 -38.27 -70.31
CA GLU A 7 -14.18 -39.36 -70.31
C GLU A 7 -13.85 -40.42 -69.23
N TYR A 8 -12.57 -40.71 -68.98
CA TYR A 8 -12.14 -41.63 -67.92
C TYR A 8 -12.41 -41.08 -66.51
N VAL A 9 -12.00 -39.84 -66.24
CA VAL A 9 -12.24 -39.17 -64.94
C VAL A 9 -13.73 -39.04 -64.65
N ALA A 10 -14.55 -38.65 -65.65
CA ALA A 10 -16.00 -38.55 -65.49
C ALA A 10 -16.68 -39.90 -65.26
N ALA A 11 -16.17 -40.99 -65.84
CA ALA A 11 -16.66 -42.34 -65.58
C ALA A 11 -16.32 -42.80 -64.15
N HIS A 12 -15.09 -42.57 -63.69
CA HIS A 12 -14.62 -43.00 -62.38
C HIS A 12 -15.34 -42.25 -61.24
N PHE A 13 -15.54 -40.94 -61.38
CA PHE A 13 -16.35 -40.13 -60.45
C PHE A 13 -17.78 -40.66 -60.30
N LYS A 14 -18.40 -41.07 -61.41
CA LYS A 14 -19.76 -41.68 -61.42
C LYS A 14 -19.85 -43.03 -60.72
N GLN A 15 -18.73 -43.72 -60.54
CA GLN A 15 -18.70 -45.11 -60.07
C GLN A 15 -18.30 -45.23 -58.58
N HIS A 16 -17.53 -44.27 -58.04
CA HIS A 16 -16.99 -44.36 -56.67
C HIS A 16 -17.35 -43.19 -55.74
N GLY A 17 -17.70 -42.01 -56.25
CA GLY A 17 -18.48 -41.01 -55.50
C GLY A 17 -17.81 -40.26 -54.33
N THR A 18 -16.49 -40.30 -54.15
CA THR A 18 -15.78 -39.61 -53.05
C THR A 18 -14.47 -38.91 -53.45
N ASP A 19 -14.21 -37.78 -52.77
CA ASP A 19 -12.97 -37.01 -52.51
C ASP A 19 -11.68 -37.29 -53.33
N PRO A 20 -10.98 -36.25 -53.84
CA PRO A 20 -9.93 -36.39 -54.88
C PRO A 20 -8.56 -36.87 -54.37
N LYS A 21 -8.48 -37.58 -53.24
CA LYS A 21 -7.23 -38.09 -52.65
C LYS A 21 -6.84 -39.49 -53.15
N ASP A 22 -7.10 -39.76 -54.42
CA ASP A 22 -6.65 -40.99 -55.06
C ASP A 22 -5.19 -40.82 -55.52
N ILE A 23 -4.28 -41.48 -54.81
CA ILE A 23 -2.83 -41.48 -55.06
C ILE A 23 -2.52 -42.01 -56.47
N GLU A 24 -3.37 -42.89 -57.05
CA GLU A 24 -3.19 -43.37 -58.42
C GLU A 24 -3.60 -42.31 -59.45
N LEU A 25 -4.50 -41.40 -59.10
CA LEU A 25 -4.88 -40.25 -59.93
C LEU A 25 -3.84 -39.14 -59.85
N GLU A 26 -3.39 -38.75 -58.64
CA GLU A 26 -2.27 -37.80 -58.45
C GLU A 26 -1.04 -38.25 -59.22
N LYS A 27 -0.68 -39.55 -59.09
CA LYS A 27 0.46 -40.12 -59.81
C LYS A 27 0.29 -40.04 -61.33
N LYS A 28 -0.86 -40.43 -61.89
CA LYS A 28 -1.08 -40.37 -63.34
C LYS A 28 -1.14 -38.94 -63.89
N VAL A 29 -1.60 -37.97 -63.10
CA VAL A 29 -1.53 -36.54 -63.44
C VAL A 29 -0.08 -36.05 -63.40
N SER A 30 0.70 -36.44 -62.39
CA SER A 30 2.14 -36.14 -62.30
C SER A 30 2.95 -36.76 -63.45
N ASP A 31 2.71 -38.04 -63.77
CA ASP A 31 3.29 -38.75 -64.91
C ASP A 31 2.94 -38.02 -66.23
N TYR A 32 1.68 -37.61 -66.43
CA TYR A 32 1.25 -36.88 -67.63
C TYR A 32 1.88 -35.48 -67.74
N LEU A 33 1.95 -34.72 -66.63
CA LEU A 33 2.64 -33.43 -66.58
C LEU A 33 4.14 -33.60 -66.89
N SER A 34 4.78 -34.67 -66.41
CA SER A 34 6.19 -34.95 -66.68
C SER A 34 6.50 -35.23 -68.15
N CYS A 35 5.50 -35.56 -68.97
CA CYS A 35 5.60 -35.77 -70.42
C CYS A 35 5.29 -34.51 -71.25
N VAL A 36 5.04 -33.36 -70.63
CA VAL A 36 4.92 -32.07 -71.33
C VAL A 36 6.30 -31.42 -71.40
N GLU A 37 6.78 -31.06 -72.60
CA GLU A 37 8.03 -30.29 -72.74
C GLU A 37 7.82 -28.85 -72.25
N TYR A 38 8.26 -28.56 -71.02
CA TYR A 38 8.25 -27.20 -70.46
C TYR A 38 9.29 -26.32 -71.17
N ALA A 39 8.94 -25.05 -71.42
CA ALA A 39 9.87 -24.06 -71.98
C ALA A 39 10.98 -23.60 -71.01
N PHE A 40 10.95 -24.09 -69.76
CA PHE A 40 11.96 -23.85 -68.72
C PHE A 40 12.69 -25.14 -68.39
N ASP A 41 14.02 -25.05 -68.31
CA ASP A 41 14.88 -26.17 -67.98
C ASP A 41 14.85 -26.41 -66.46
N LYS A 42 14.21 -27.52 -66.07
CA LYS A 42 13.99 -27.94 -64.67
C LYS A 42 15.30 -28.03 -63.87
N ASP A 43 16.41 -28.37 -64.52
CA ASP A 43 17.71 -28.55 -63.87
C ASP A 43 18.51 -27.24 -63.78
N LYS A 44 18.03 -26.15 -64.42
CA LYS A 44 18.63 -24.81 -64.34
C LYS A 44 17.83 -23.84 -63.47
N ASP A 45 16.50 -23.84 -63.55
CA ASP A 45 15.62 -22.91 -62.83
C ASP A 45 14.57 -23.64 -61.93
N PRO A 46 15.00 -24.53 -61.00
CA PRO A 46 14.08 -25.39 -60.24
C PRO A 46 13.09 -24.64 -59.34
N LEU A 47 13.46 -23.44 -58.85
CA LEU A 47 12.57 -22.60 -58.05
C LEU A 47 11.40 -22.04 -58.88
N VAL A 48 11.66 -21.64 -60.13
CA VAL A 48 10.62 -21.19 -61.07
C VAL A 48 9.71 -22.36 -61.42
N PHE A 49 10.26 -23.56 -61.59
CA PHE A 49 9.49 -24.78 -61.82
C PHE A 49 8.58 -25.14 -60.63
N SER A 50 9.04 -24.98 -59.38
CA SER A 50 8.18 -25.16 -58.19
C SER A 50 7.06 -24.12 -58.16
N ALA A 51 7.39 -22.84 -58.30
CA ALA A 51 6.42 -21.74 -58.30
C ALA A 51 5.32 -21.90 -59.38
N ILE A 52 5.68 -22.35 -60.60
CA ILE A 52 4.72 -22.67 -61.67
C ILE A 52 3.74 -23.77 -61.23
N ASN A 53 4.25 -24.89 -60.69
CA ASN A 53 3.39 -26.00 -60.27
C ASN A 53 2.53 -25.64 -59.06
N GLU A 54 3.04 -24.85 -58.12
CA GLU A 54 2.28 -24.38 -56.96
C GLU A 54 1.16 -23.40 -57.37
N ILE A 55 1.42 -22.47 -58.31
CA ILE A 55 0.39 -21.58 -58.86
C ILE A 55 -0.69 -22.37 -59.62
N LEU A 56 -0.31 -23.34 -60.44
CA LEU A 56 -1.27 -24.13 -61.23
C LEU A 56 -2.15 -25.05 -60.36
N ASN A 57 -1.65 -25.49 -59.19
CA ASN A 57 -2.41 -26.31 -58.25
C ASN A 57 -3.10 -25.48 -57.13
N ALA A 58 -2.93 -24.16 -57.10
CA ALA A 58 -3.53 -23.29 -56.09
C ALA A 58 -5.06 -23.18 -56.27
N LEU A 59 -5.81 -23.65 -55.27
CA LEU A 59 -7.26 -23.42 -55.15
C LEU A 59 -7.52 -22.00 -54.62
N PRO A 60 -8.45 -21.23 -55.22
CA PRO A 60 -8.57 -19.80 -54.95
C PRO A 60 -9.07 -19.47 -53.54
N GLY A 61 -8.41 -18.49 -52.92
CA GLY A 61 -8.81 -17.84 -51.68
C GLY A 61 -10.13 -17.08 -51.78
N LYS A 62 -10.56 -16.48 -50.66
CA LYS A 62 -11.91 -15.90 -50.53
C LYS A 62 -12.06 -14.46 -51.04
N GLU A 63 -11.00 -13.80 -51.49
CA GLU A 63 -11.08 -12.43 -52.01
C GLU A 63 -11.15 -12.41 -53.55
N ALA A 64 -12.11 -11.68 -54.09
CA ALA A 64 -12.44 -11.72 -55.51
C ALA A 64 -11.32 -11.15 -56.41
N THR A 65 -10.62 -10.13 -55.93
CA THR A 65 -9.53 -9.45 -56.64
C THR A 65 -8.31 -10.37 -56.78
N GLU A 66 -7.84 -10.94 -55.68
CA GLU A 66 -6.77 -11.94 -55.65
C GLU A 66 -7.10 -13.15 -56.52
N LYS A 67 -8.31 -13.71 -56.36
CA LYS A 67 -8.78 -14.84 -57.18
C LYS A 67 -8.71 -14.53 -58.68
N THR A 68 -9.16 -13.34 -59.10
CA THR A 68 -9.16 -12.96 -60.52
C THR A 68 -7.73 -12.81 -61.06
N ALA A 69 -6.80 -12.32 -60.21
CA ALA A 69 -5.39 -12.21 -60.57
C ALA A 69 -4.73 -13.59 -60.67
N LEU A 70 -4.97 -14.49 -59.72
CA LEU A 70 -4.49 -15.87 -59.75
C LEU A 70 -4.98 -16.62 -61.00
N GLU A 71 -6.28 -16.55 -61.31
CA GLU A 71 -6.82 -17.16 -62.54
C GLU A 71 -6.25 -16.54 -63.82
N LYS A 72 -5.96 -15.22 -63.82
CA LYS A 72 -5.26 -14.56 -64.94
C LYS A 72 -3.82 -15.08 -65.07
N VAL A 73 -3.08 -15.22 -63.98
CA VAL A 73 -1.70 -15.75 -63.97
C VAL A 73 -1.68 -17.21 -64.42
N GLN A 74 -2.60 -18.05 -63.95
CA GLN A 74 -2.76 -19.44 -64.43
C GLN A 74 -2.99 -19.49 -65.94
N ARG A 75 -4.01 -18.77 -66.45
CA ARG A 75 -4.32 -18.68 -67.89
C ARG A 75 -3.16 -18.09 -68.72
N TRP A 76 -2.36 -17.20 -68.13
CA TRP A 76 -1.17 -16.65 -68.77
C TRP A 76 0.00 -17.64 -68.78
N ILE A 77 0.24 -18.39 -67.71
CA ILE A 77 1.22 -19.49 -67.67
C ILE A 77 0.88 -20.54 -68.74
N GLU A 78 -0.38 -20.98 -68.83
CA GLU A 78 -0.87 -21.93 -69.84
C GLU A 78 -0.67 -21.45 -71.28
N LYS A 79 -0.81 -20.13 -71.53
CA LYS A 79 -0.69 -19.52 -72.85
C LYS A 79 0.77 -19.25 -73.24
N SER A 80 1.54 -18.63 -72.34
CA SER A 80 2.94 -18.27 -72.53
C SER A 80 3.89 -19.48 -72.50
N PHE A 81 3.41 -20.64 -72.03
CA PHE A 81 4.05 -21.96 -72.16
C PHE A 81 4.59 -22.26 -73.57
N ARG A 82 3.98 -21.65 -74.60
CA ARG A 82 4.33 -21.84 -76.02
C ARG A 82 5.36 -20.84 -76.56
N SER A 83 5.91 -19.96 -75.73
CA SER A 83 6.88 -18.92 -76.15
C SER A 83 8.12 -18.88 -75.25
N THR A 84 9.30 -18.99 -75.85
CA THR A 84 10.57 -19.22 -75.15
C THR A 84 11.24 -17.91 -74.68
N GLN A 85 10.73 -17.26 -73.64
CA GLN A 85 11.36 -16.07 -73.03
C GLN A 85 11.66 -16.22 -71.54
N THR A 86 12.94 -16.13 -71.18
CA THR A 86 13.44 -16.28 -69.80
C THR A 86 13.11 -15.12 -68.86
N LYS A 87 12.61 -13.99 -69.38
CA LYS A 87 12.15 -12.87 -68.55
C LYS A 87 10.87 -13.20 -67.77
N ASP A 88 10.04 -14.08 -68.31
CA ASP A 88 8.72 -14.38 -67.76
C ASP A 88 8.79 -15.21 -66.47
N GLY A 89 9.78 -16.10 -66.35
CA GLY A 89 9.99 -16.92 -65.14
C GLY A 89 10.21 -16.09 -63.87
N LYS A 90 10.91 -14.95 -63.97
CA LYS A 90 11.11 -14.03 -62.83
C LYS A 90 9.82 -13.35 -62.38
N LYS A 91 8.88 -13.10 -63.30
CA LYS A 91 7.57 -12.51 -62.99
C LYS A 91 6.67 -13.51 -62.28
N ILE A 92 6.70 -14.77 -62.73
CA ILE A 92 5.99 -15.88 -62.07
C ILE A 92 6.52 -16.07 -60.65
N GLN A 93 7.85 -16.07 -60.45
CA GLN A 93 8.46 -16.17 -59.12
C GLN A 93 8.07 -14.98 -58.22
N ALA A 94 8.13 -13.74 -58.72
CA ALA A 94 7.73 -12.57 -57.94
C ALA A 94 6.25 -12.63 -57.52
N PHE A 95 5.35 -13.04 -58.43
CA PHE A 95 3.94 -13.25 -58.10
C PHE A 95 3.74 -14.36 -57.06
N HIS A 96 4.45 -15.50 -57.19
CA HIS A 96 4.41 -16.60 -56.21
C HIS A 96 4.88 -16.15 -54.82
N GLU A 97 5.99 -15.43 -54.72
CA GLU A 97 6.53 -14.89 -53.47
C GLU A 97 5.55 -13.92 -52.79
N ILE A 98 4.96 -12.99 -53.56
CA ILE A 98 3.96 -12.03 -53.05
C ILE A 98 2.67 -12.75 -52.60
N HIS A 99 2.08 -13.60 -53.45
CA HIS A 99 0.84 -14.32 -53.18
C HIS A 99 0.96 -15.25 -51.96
N THR A 100 2.07 -15.98 -51.86
CA THR A 100 2.32 -16.88 -50.71
C THR A 100 2.48 -16.10 -49.41
N LEU A 101 3.18 -14.96 -49.43
CA LEU A 101 3.37 -14.10 -48.26
C LEU A 101 2.07 -13.37 -47.85
N TYR A 102 1.25 -12.98 -48.83
CA TYR A 102 -0.08 -12.39 -48.63
C TYR A 102 -1.04 -13.39 -47.97
N GLN A 103 -1.16 -14.61 -48.49
CA GLN A 103 -1.97 -15.69 -47.89
C GLN A 103 -1.55 -16.02 -46.46
N GLU A 104 -0.23 -16.16 -46.22
CA GLU A 104 0.28 -16.39 -44.86
C GLU A 104 -0.03 -15.20 -43.93
N THR A 105 0.06 -13.96 -44.42
CA THR A 105 -0.29 -12.75 -43.67
C THR A 105 -1.76 -12.73 -43.24
N LEU A 106 -2.68 -13.06 -44.15
CA LEU A 106 -4.10 -13.19 -43.82
C LEU A 106 -4.33 -14.28 -42.75
N ARG A 107 -3.59 -15.39 -42.81
CA ARG A 107 -3.64 -16.47 -41.81
C ARG A 107 -3.09 -16.06 -40.44
N VAL A 108 -2.04 -15.24 -40.38
CA VAL A 108 -1.39 -14.82 -39.12
C VAL A 108 -1.75 -13.41 -38.64
N ARG A 109 -2.73 -12.74 -39.26
CA ARG A 109 -3.14 -11.34 -39.00
C ARG A 109 -3.23 -10.97 -37.52
N LEU A 110 -3.71 -11.88 -36.67
CA LEU A 110 -3.83 -11.68 -35.23
C LEU A 110 -2.47 -11.53 -34.51
N LEU A 111 -1.42 -12.23 -34.97
CA LEU A 111 -0.08 -12.13 -34.39
C LEU A 111 0.52 -10.75 -34.61
N PHE A 112 0.35 -10.14 -35.79
CA PHE A 112 0.82 -8.77 -36.05
C PHE A 112 0.12 -7.71 -35.20
N VAL A 113 -1.20 -7.86 -34.98
CA VAL A 113 -1.95 -6.98 -34.07
C VAL A 113 -1.45 -7.10 -32.64
N LEU A 114 -1.26 -8.33 -32.14
CA LEU A 114 -0.66 -8.61 -30.82
C LEU A 114 0.82 -8.21 -30.74
N ALA A 115 1.53 -8.15 -31.88
CA ALA A 115 2.92 -7.76 -31.95
C ALA A 115 3.15 -6.25 -31.81
N GLY A 116 2.11 -5.43 -32.03
CA GLY A 116 2.27 -3.99 -32.23
C GLY A 116 2.79 -3.64 -33.63
N LYS A 117 2.47 -4.47 -34.63
CA LYS A 117 2.93 -4.41 -36.02
C LYS A 117 1.78 -4.38 -37.05
N GLY A 118 0.66 -3.80 -36.63
CA GLY A 118 -0.54 -3.68 -37.47
C GLY A 118 -0.34 -2.79 -38.69
N ASP A 119 0.45 -1.72 -38.55
CA ASP A 119 0.63 -0.71 -39.61
C ASP A 119 1.56 -1.24 -40.73
N GLU A 120 2.64 -1.93 -40.38
CA GLU A 120 3.51 -2.60 -41.37
C GLU A 120 2.77 -3.73 -42.10
N MET A 121 1.91 -4.48 -41.39
CA MET A 121 1.02 -5.49 -41.99
C MET A 121 0.01 -4.88 -42.96
N GLN A 122 -0.66 -3.80 -42.56
CA GLN A 122 -1.65 -3.13 -43.40
C GLN A 122 -0.99 -2.55 -44.67
N THR A 123 0.19 -1.93 -44.52
CA THR A 123 1.01 -1.41 -45.63
C THR A 123 1.37 -2.51 -46.64
N PHE A 124 1.80 -3.69 -46.17
CA PHE A 124 2.12 -4.82 -47.04
C PHE A 124 0.88 -5.39 -47.76
N LEU A 125 -0.25 -5.50 -47.07
CA LEU A 125 -1.51 -5.99 -47.65
C LEU A 125 -2.01 -5.05 -48.75
N GLU A 126 -1.99 -3.73 -48.52
CA GLU A 126 -2.41 -2.72 -49.50
C GLU A 126 -1.49 -2.71 -50.74
N ALA A 127 -0.16 -2.77 -50.54
CA ALA A 127 0.79 -2.80 -51.65
C ALA A 127 0.70 -4.10 -52.48
N SER A 128 0.39 -5.23 -51.83
CA SER A 128 0.15 -6.51 -52.52
C SER A 128 -1.17 -6.50 -53.30
N GLN A 129 -2.24 -5.96 -52.70
CA GLN A 129 -3.53 -5.83 -53.37
C GLN A 129 -3.45 -4.93 -54.60
N ALA A 130 -2.77 -3.79 -54.50
CA ALA A 130 -2.53 -2.90 -55.65
C ALA A 130 -1.77 -3.59 -56.80
N TYR A 131 -0.86 -4.53 -56.50
CA TYR A 131 -0.20 -5.36 -57.52
C TYR A 131 -1.15 -6.38 -58.16
N PHE A 132 -2.04 -7.03 -57.38
CA PHE A 132 -3.08 -7.90 -57.93
C PHE A 132 -4.10 -7.13 -58.78
N GLU A 133 -4.44 -5.90 -58.40
CA GLU A 133 -5.28 -4.98 -59.19
C GLU A 133 -4.58 -4.59 -60.51
N ALA A 134 -3.29 -4.28 -60.50
CA ALA A 134 -2.53 -4.05 -61.73
C ALA A 134 -2.46 -5.28 -62.67
N ILE A 135 -2.49 -6.51 -62.14
CA ILE A 135 -2.64 -7.74 -62.94
C ILE A 135 -4.07 -7.86 -63.51
N ASN A 136 -5.08 -7.49 -62.74
CA ASN A 136 -6.49 -7.51 -63.15
C ASN A 136 -6.83 -6.45 -64.21
N ASP A 137 -6.21 -5.27 -64.16
CA ASP A 137 -6.45 -4.19 -65.11
C ASP A 137 -5.55 -4.27 -66.37
N SER A 138 -4.55 -5.16 -66.38
CA SER A 138 -3.75 -5.44 -67.58
C SER A 138 -4.60 -6.10 -68.68
N GLU A 139 -4.83 -5.38 -69.79
CA GLU A 139 -5.44 -5.90 -71.02
C GLU A 139 -4.44 -6.69 -71.92
N SER A 140 -3.14 -6.62 -71.61
CA SER A 140 -2.08 -7.25 -72.40
C SER A 140 -1.86 -8.73 -72.06
N ASP A 141 -1.40 -9.51 -73.05
CA ASP A 141 -0.88 -10.88 -72.88
C ASP A 141 0.50 -10.93 -72.17
N THR A 142 0.81 -9.98 -71.30
CA THR A 142 2.07 -9.89 -70.56
C THR A 142 1.83 -9.56 -69.09
N LEU A 143 2.43 -10.34 -68.18
CA LEU A 143 2.34 -10.09 -66.76
C LEU A 143 3.15 -8.82 -66.37
N PRO A 144 2.63 -7.91 -65.54
CA PRO A 144 3.40 -6.75 -65.08
C PRO A 144 4.56 -7.16 -64.17
N ASP A 145 5.71 -6.49 -64.32
CA ASP A 145 6.82 -6.61 -63.40
C ASP A 145 6.39 -6.16 -61.99
N ALA A 146 6.75 -6.94 -60.96
CA ALA A 146 6.55 -6.52 -59.58
C ALA A 146 7.39 -5.27 -59.29
N PRO A 147 6.84 -4.21 -58.69
CA PRO A 147 7.61 -3.00 -58.35
C PRO A 147 8.81 -3.36 -57.46
N GLU A 148 9.98 -2.79 -57.75
CA GLU A 148 11.21 -3.09 -57.00
C GLU A 148 11.05 -2.77 -55.50
N ALA A 149 10.38 -1.66 -55.18
CA ALA A 149 10.00 -1.29 -53.82
C ALA A 149 9.05 -2.31 -53.14
N LEU A 150 8.16 -2.98 -53.88
CA LEU A 150 7.31 -4.06 -53.34
C LEU A 150 8.16 -5.30 -53.06
N MET A 151 9.14 -5.63 -53.90
CA MET A 151 10.05 -6.76 -53.66
C MET A 151 11.05 -6.49 -52.52
N GLU A 152 11.40 -5.23 -52.24
CA GLU A 152 12.11 -4.84 -51.01
C GLU A 152 11.20 -4.93 -49.77
N GLN A 153 9.94 -4.46 -49.88
CA GLN A 153 8.93 -4.63 -48.83
C GLN A 153 8.69 -6.10 -48.51
N VAL A 154 8.55 -7.00 -49.49
CA VAL A 154 8.43 -8.47 -49.32
C VAL A 154 9.58 -9.02 -48.47
N LYS A 155 10.83 -8.62 -48.73
CA LYS A 155 12.01 -9.08 -47.97
C LYS A 155 12.02 -8.54 -46.54
N ALA A 156 11.77 -7.25 -46.36
CA ALA A 156 11.70 -6.63 -45.04
C ALA A 156 10.54 -7.19 -44.20
N TYR A 157 9.38 -7.37 -44.83
CA TYR A 157 8.17 -7.86 -44.22
C TYR A 157 8.26 -9.35 -43.85
N LYS A 158 8.92 -10.19 -44.68
CA LYS A 158 9.23 -11.58 -44.32
C LYS A 158 10.06 -11.66 -43.03
N LYS A 159 11.06 -10.78 -42.85
CA LYS A 159 11.81 -10.69 -41.59
C LYS A 159 10.91 -10.29 -40.40
N ILE A 160 9.99 -9.35 -40.58
CA ILE A 160 9.03 -8.96 -39.52
C ILE A 160 8.07 -10.12 -39.21
N LEU A 161 7.60 -10.85 -40.22
CA LEU A 161 6.77 -12.05 -40.08
C LEU A 161 7.47 -13.13 -39.27
N ASP A 162 8.75 -13.39 -39.54
CA ASP A 162 9.53 -14.38 -38.83
C ASP A 162 9.76 -13.94 -37.36
N THR A 163 10.06 -12.67 -37.09
CA THR A 163 10.09 -12.10 -35.73
C THR A 163 8.70 -11.98 -35.05
N CYS A 164 7.60 -12.09 -35.79
CA CYS A 164 6.24 -12.26 -35.23
C CYS A 164 5.86 -13.74 -35.03
N LYS A 165 6.64 -14.69 -35.57
CA LYS A 165 6.54 -16.13 -35.36
C LYS A 165 7.47 -16.63 -34.25
N GLU A 166 8.58 -15.92 -34.00
CA GLU A 166 9.40 -16.07 -32.80
C GLU A 166 8.51 -16.06 -31.55
N ASP A 167 8.61 -17.11 -30.74
CA ASP A 167 7.77 -17.23 -29.55
C ASP A 167 8.21 -16.20 -28.51
N ARG A 168 7.39 -15.18 -28.27
CA ARG A 168 7.64 -14.16 -27.24
C ARG A 168 7.78 -14.73 -25.82
N MET A 169 7.39 -16.00 -25.61
CA MET A 169 7.62 -16.72 -24.36
C MET A 169 8.89 -17.60 -24.35
N LYS A 170 9.67 -17.67 -25.45
CA LYS A 170 10.93 -18.46 -25.50
C LYS A 170 11.98 -17.87 -24.54
N GLY A 171 12.41 -16.62 -24.74
CA GLY A 171 13.34 -15.94 -23.82
C GLY A 171 12.91 -15.95 -22.34
N PRO A 172 11.65 -15.58 -22.00
CA PRO A 172 11.12 -15.68 -20.64
C PRO A 172 11.03 -17.09 -20.03
N ILE A 173 11.15 -18.15 -20.83
CA ILE A 173 11.25 -19.55 -20.35
C ILE A 173 12.73 -19.99 -20.27
N GLU A 174 13.56 -19.63 -21.26
CA GLU A 174 15.01 -19.87 -21.27
C GLU A 174 15.72 -19.28 -20.05
N ASN A 175 15.37 -18.05 -19.65
CA ASN A 175 16.03 -17.35 -18.55
C ASN A 175 15.33 -17.50 -17.20
N PHE A 176 14.14 -18.14 -17.12
CA PHE A 176 13.27 -18.06 -15.94
C PHE A 176 13.98 -18.38 -14.60
N PHE A 177 14.77 -19.45 -14.53
CA PHE A 177 15.48 -19.79 -13.29
C PHE A 177 16.72 -18.92 -13.07
N ALA A 178 17.42 -18.50 -14.12
CA ALA A 178 18.51 -17.54 -14.03
C ALA A 178 18.02 -16.21 -13.40
N ASP A 179 16.92 -15.68 -13.95
CA ASP A 179 16.26 -14.46 -13.46
C ASP A 179 15.75 -14.66 -12.02
N TRP A 180 15.09 -15.79 -11.73
CA TRP A 180 14.55 -16.10 -10.40
C TRP A 180 15.64 -16.17 -9.33
N PHE A 181 16.72 -16.92 -9.56
CA PHE A 181 17.79 -17.06 -8.58
C PHE A 181 18.70 -15.84 -8.53
N THR A 182 18.88 -15.10 -9.61
CA THR A 182 19.51 -13.78 -9.58
C THR A 182 18.73 -12.83 -8.71
N ALA A 183 17.41 -12.67 -8.93
CA ALA A 183 16.55 -11.80 -8.12
C ALA A 183 16.47 -12.24 -6.64
N MET A 184 16.51 -13.56 -6.38
CA MET A 184 16.58 -14.11 -5.02
C MET A 184 17.90 -13.78 -4.32
N ASN A 185 19.03 -13.86 -5.03
CA ASN A 185 20.36 -13.59 -4.49
C ASN A 185 20.64 -12.07 -4.31
N THR A 186 20.14 -11.22 -5.21
CA THR A 186 20.24 -9.75 -5.10
C THR A 186 19.20 -9.13 -4.17
N GLN A 187 18.22 -9.93 -3.70
CA GLN A 187 17.06 -9.48 -2.94
C GLN A 187 16.14 -8.52 -3.70
N ASP A 188 16.10 -8.60 -5.04
CA ASP A 188 15.12 -7.87 -5.85
C ASP A 188 13.72 -8.50 -5.74
N ILE A 189 13.01 -8.05 -4.70
CA ILE A 189 11.61 -8.37 -4.43
C ILE A 189 10.68 -7.93 -5.56
N THR A 190 11.07 -7.04 -6.48
CA THR A 190 10.24 -6.61 -7.61
C THR A 190 10.28 -7.65 -8.72
N SER A 191 11.47 -8.00 -9.22
CA SER A 191 11.63 -9.04 -10.25
C SER A 191 11.07 -10.40 -9.79
N LEU A 192 11.25 -10.77 -8.51
CA LEU A 192 10.62 -11.99 -7.96
C LEU A 192 9.08 -11.96 -8.03
N LYS A 193 8.44 -10.82 -7.81
CA LYS A 193 6.98 -10.68 -7.93
C LYS A 193 6.54 -10.83 -9.37
N ASP A 194 7.20 -10.16 -10.30
CA ASP A 194 6.80 -10.18 -11.71
C ASP A 194 7.00 -11.56 -12.35
N LEU A 195 8.08 -12.27 -12.00
CA LEU A 195 8.28 -13.69 -12.36
C LEU A 195 7.19 -14.58 -11.75
N TYR A 196 6.83 -14.41 -10.48
CA TYR A 196 5.78 -15.20 -9.83
C TYR A 196 4.37 -14.91 -10.39
N VAL A 197 4.08 -13.65 -10.70
CA VAL A 197 2.84 -13.17 -11.34
C VAL A 197 2.72 -13.66 -12.79
N SER A 198 3.84 -13.89 -13.46
CA SER A 198 3.94 -14.52 -14.78
C SER A 198 3.78 -16.05 -14.69
N LEU A 199 4.41 -16.71 -13.71
CA LEU A 199 4.25 -18.14 -13.43
C LEU A 199 2.78 -18.53 -13.15
N LEU A 200 1.99 -17.61 -12.61
CA LEU A 200 0.55 -17.75 -12.38
C LEU A 200 -0.34 -17.28 -13.54
N ASP A 201 0.24 -16.86 -14.67
CA ASP A 201 -0.53 -16.40 -15.83
C ASP A 201 -0.99 -17.56 -16.73
N ALA A 202 -2.25 -17.52 -17.16
CA ALA A 202 -2.83 -18.58 -17.98
C ALA A 202 -2.19 -18.70 -19.37
N SER A 203 -1.64 -17.60 -19.93
CA SER A 203 -0.95 -17.63 -21.23
C SER A 203 0.43 -18.29 -21.12
N PHE A 204 1.17 -17.98 -20.06
CA PHE A 204 2.48 -18.55 -19.75
C PHE A 204 2.38 -20.02 -19.34
N GLN A 205 1.41 -20.38 -18.49
CA GLN A 205 1.12 -21.77 -18.13
C GLN A 205 0.73 -22.60 -19.36
N LYS A 206 -0.07 -22.07 -20.29
CA LYS A 206 -0.42 -22.77 -21.54
C LYS A 206 0.82 -23.06 -22.43
N LYS A 207 1.88 -22.27 -22.32
CA LYS A 207 3.16 -22.52 -23.00
C LYS A 207 4.01 -23.56 -22.27
N ILE A 208 4.03 -23.53 -20.93
CA ILE A 208 4.83 -24.43 -20.11
C ILE A 208 4.25 -25.85 -20.02
N VAL A 209 2.92 -26.00 -19.97
CA VAL A 209 2.27 -27.32 -19.76
C VAL A 209 2.37 -28.17 -21.03
N LEU A 210 3.48 -28.91 -21.11
CA LEU A 210 3.74 -29.97 -22.09
C LEU A 210 2.63 -31.03 -22.16
N THR A 211 2.33 -31.45 -23.39
CA THR A 211 1.58 -32.68 -23.69
C THR A 211 2.51 -33.82 -24.07
N ASP A 212 2.05 -35.07 -23.93
CA ASP A 212 2.83 -36.26 -24.35
C ASP A 212 3.29 -36.18 -25.81
N GLN A 213 2.48 -35.59 -26.71
CA GLN A 213 2.86 -35.41 -28.11
C GLN A 213 4.04 -34.41 -28.28
N GLU A 214 4.15 -33.39 -27.43
CA GLU A 214 5.29 -32.47 -27.45
C GLU A 214 6.53 -33.10 -26.83
N ILE A 215 6.37 -33.93 -25.80
CA ILE A 215 7.47 -34.69 -25.18
C ILE A 215 8.02 -35.71 -26.18
N THR A 216 7.15 -36.43 -26.90
CA THR A 216 7.57 -37.30 -28.02
C THR A 216 8.35 -36.53 -29.08
N ARG A 217 7.85 -35.37 -29.55
CA ARG A 217 8.59 -34.55 -30.54
C ARG A 217 9.95 -34.10 -30.06
N PHE A 218 10.07 -33.73 -28.77
CA PHE A 218 11.34 -33.32 -28.15
C PHE A 218 12.34 -34.49 -28.08
N ILE A 219 11.88 -35.67 -27.64
CA ILE A 219 12.69 -36.90 -27.65
C ILE A 219 13.12 -37.24 -29.10
N GLU A 220 12.20 -37.12 -30.05
CA GLU A 220 12.46 -37.37 -31.47
C GLU A 220 13.49 -36.39 -32.05
N SER A 221 13.45 -35.08 -31.75
CA SER A 221 14.47 -34.13 -32.23
C SER A 221 15.87 -34.49 -31.71
N CYS A 222 16.01 -34.72 -30.40
CA CYS A 222 17.30 -35.11 -29.80
C CYS A 222 17.84 -36.44 -30.36
N ILE A 223 16.95 -37.38 -30.72
CA ILE A 223 17.30 -38.67 -31.36
C ILE A 223 17.59 -38.52 -32.87
N ILE A 224 17.12 -37.46 -33.53
CA ILE A 224 17.39 -37.19 -34.95
C ILE A 224 18.72 -36.46 -35.12
N GLU A 225 19.01 -35.45 -34.29
CA GLU A 225 20.26 -34.68 -34.33
C GLU A 225 21.48 -35.58 -34.06
N SER A 226 21.39 -36.41 -33.01
CA SER A 226 22.39 -37.45 -32.69
C SER A 226 22.56 -38.54 -33.77
N LYS A 227 21.64 -38.65 -34.74
CA LYS A 227 21.76 -39.56 -35.90
C LYS A 227 22.26 -38.88 -37.17
N GLN A 228 21.95 -37.60 -37.37
CA GLN A 228 22.46 -36.87 -38.54
C GLN A 228 23.97 -36.56 -38.43
N SER A 229 24.47 -36.35 -37.22
CA SER A 229 25.93 -36.24 -36.96
C SER A 229 26.69 -37.54 -37.30
N GLY A 230 26.05 -38.71 -37.14
CA GLY A 230 26.67 -40.03 -37.35
C GLY A 230 26.81 -40.50 -38.81
N SER A 231 26.64 -39.62 -39.81
CA SER A 231 26.46 -40.01 -41.21
C SER A 231 27.56 -39.54 -42.18
N SER A 232 28.85 -39.72 -41.86
CA SER A 232 29.95 -39.98 -42.83
C SER A 232 31.32 -40.15 -42.16
N ASN A 233 31.61 -41.30 -41.54
CA ASN A 233 32.92 -41.97 -41.58
C ASN A 233 32.91 -43.26 -40.75
N GLU A 234 33.31 -44.38 -41.35
CA GLU A 234 33.65 -45.61 -40.62
C GLU A 234 35.09 -45.47 -40.08
N ASN A 235 35.24 -45.05 -38.82
CA ASN A 235 36.47 -45.25 -38.04
C ASN A 235 36.14 -45.25 -36.54
N GLU A 236 36.79 -46.13 -35.79
CA GLU A 236 36.53 -46.35 -34.36
C GLU A 236 37.13 -45.22 -33.51
N ASN A 237 36.27 -44.48 -32.79
CA ASN A 237 36.59 -43.78 -31.55
C ASN A 237 35.29 -43.52 -30.78
N GLU A 238 35.17 -44.11 -29.59
CA GLU A 238 34.02 -43.94 -28.69
C GLU A 238 34.12 -42.61 -27.92
N ASN A 239 34.05 -41.48 -28.63
CA ASN A 239 33.73 -40.20 -28.02
C ASN A 239 32.21 -40.01 -28.03
N GLU A 240 31.65 -39.57 -26.91
CA GLU A 240 30.21 -39.50 -26.71
C GLU A 240 29.57 -38.45 -27.63
N ASN A 241 28.49 -38.83 -28.33
CA ASN A 241 27.68 -37.88 -29.10
C ASN A 241 26.93 -36.96 -28.13
N GLU A 242 27.53 -35.80 -27.80
CA GLU A 242 26.88 -34.78 -26.98
C GLU A 242 25.59 -34.30 -27.65
N VAL A 243 24.46 -34.54 -26.97
CA VAL A 243 23.15 -34.02 -27.38
C VAL A 243 23.01 -32.62 -26.79
N GLU A 244 23.08 -31.60 -27.62
CA GLU A 244 22.93 -30.20 -27.22
C GLU A 244 21.46 -29.92 -26.85
N VAL A 245 21.13 -30.00 -25.55
CA VAL A 245 19.75 -29.77 -25.06
C VAL A 245 19.52 -28.27 -24.81
N ASP A 246 18.77 -27.63 -25.72
CA ASP A 246 18.31 -26.23 -25.62
C ASP A 246 17.76 -25.89 -24.21
N PRO A 247 18.28 -24.85 -23.53
CA PRO A 247 17.83 -24.40 -22.20
C PRO A 247 16.32 -24.17 -22.10
N TYR A 248 15.68 -23.76 -23.21
CA TYR A 248 14.22 -23.63 -23.31
C TYR A 248 13.51 -24.93 -22.89
N TRP A 249 13.96 -26.08 -23.38
CA TRP A 249 13.32 -27.37 -23.12
C TRP A 249 13.59 -27.87 -21.71
N ILE A 250 14.80 -27.68 -21.19
CA ILE A 250 15.15 -28.01 -19.78
C ILE A 250 14.22 -27.24 -18.84
N ASN A 251 14.12 -25.92 -19.03
CA ASN A 251 13.28 -25.08 -18.20
C ASN A 251 11.80 -25.37 -18.38
N ARG A 252 11.33 -25.59 -19.62
CA ARG A 252 9.94 -25.96 -19.89
C ARG A 252 9.52 -27.26 -19.18
N VAL A 253 10.40 -28.26 -19.13
CA VAL A 253 10.19 -29.52 -18.40
C VAL A 253 10.18 -29.30 -16.88
N PHE A 254 11.14 -28.56 -16.33
CA PHE A 254 11.18 -28.28 -14.89
C PHE A 254 10.02 -27.38 -14.42
N LEU A 255 9.60 -26.42 -15.24
CA LEU A 255 8.42 -25.59 -14.98
C LEU A 255 7.11 -26.38 -15.13
N HIS A 256 7.01 -27.35 -16.06
CA HIS A 256 5.88 -28.29 -16.07
C HIS A 256 5.84 -29.08 -14.74
N ALA A 257 6.98 -29.60 -14.26
CA ALA A 257 7.04 -30.35 -13.00
C ALA A 257 6.58 -29.53 -11.78
N ILE A 258 6.80 -28.20 -11.79
CA ILE A 258 6.32 -27.28 -10.75
C ILE A 258 4.81 -26.99 -10.94
N ILE A 259 4.38 -26.69 -12.18
CA ILE A 259 3.02 -26.20 -12.47
C ILE A 259 1.98 -27.34 -12.52
N VAL A 260 2.35 -28.58 -12.85
CA VAL A 260 1.44 -29.74 -12.86
C VAL A 260 1.67 -30.58 -11.59
N PRO A 261 0.64 -30.93 -10.80
CA PRO A 261 0.81 -31.74 -9.60
C PRO A 261 1.39 -33.13 -9.92
N PRO A 262 2.32 -33.69 -9.12
CA PRO A 262 2.95 -34.99 -9.42
C PRO A 262 1.99 -36.18 -9.54
N LYS A 263 0.77 -36.10 -9.00
CA LYS A 263 -0.28 -37.12 -9.21
C LYS A 263 -0.88 -37.12 -10.63
N ASP A 264 -0.72 -36.03 -11.38
CA ASP A 264 -1.32 -35.78 -12.69
C ASP A 264 -0.29 -35.86 -13.84
N TRP A 265 0.98 -36.19 -13.53
CA TRP A 265 2.03 -36.39 -14.53
C TRP A 265 1.78 -37.67 -15.34
N SER A 266 1.97 -37.60 -16.65
CA SER A 266 2.03 -38.81 -17.48
C SER A 266 3.28 -39.63 -17.16
N ARG A 267 3.25 -40.92 -17.50
CA ARG A 267 4.43 -41.79 -17.36
C ARG A 267 5.59 -41.30 -18.24
N LEU A 268 5.30 -40.90 -19.49
CA LEU A 268 6.28 -40.38 -20.43
C LEU A 268 6.97 -39.12 -19.89
N PHE A 269 6.19 -38.18 -19.34
CA PHE A 269 6.75 -37.00 -18.68
C PHE A 269 7.63 -37.37 -17.50
N ALA A 270 7.19 -38.28 -16.62
CA ALA A 270 7.94 -38.66 -15.43
C ALA A 270 9.28 -39.37 -15.76
N GLU A 271 9.32 -40.15 -16.84
CA GLU A 271 10.54 -40.79 -17.35
C GLU A 271 11.50 -39.74 -17.94
N THR A 272 11.01 -38.86 -18.83
CA THR A 272 11.79 -37.76 -19.43
C THR A 272 12.31 -36.76 -18.39
N PHE A 273 11.48 -36.36 -17.42
CA PHE A 273 11.83 -35.46 -16.32
C PHE A 273 12.95 -36.05 -15.45
N ARG A 274 12.89 -37.36 -15.16
CA ARG A 274 13.94 -38.07 -14.42
C ARG A 274 15.28 -38.02 -15.16
N GLU A 275 15.26 -38.23 -16.48
CA GLU A 275 16.45 -38.21 -17.33
C GLU A 275 17.05 -36.82 -17.49
N LEU A 276 16.25 -35.80 -17.83
CA LEU A 276 16.74 -34.41 -17.90
C LEU A 276 17.24 -33.89 -16.54
N ARG A 277 16.57 -34.25 -15.44
CA ARG A 277 17.06 -33.91 -14.10
C ARG A 277 18.37 -34.63 -13.76
N ALA A 278 18.61 -35.84 -14.28
CA ALA A 278 19.89 -36.55 -14.12
C ALA A 278 20.99 -35.94 -15.01
N PHE A 279 20.68 -35.55 -16.24
CA PHE A 279 21.58 -34.80 -17.13
C PHE A 279 22.08 -33.52 -16.43
N VAL A 280 21.17 -32.67 -15.94
CA VAL A 280 21.53 -31.43 -15.22
C VAL A 280 22.25 -31.74 -13.88
N GLU A 281 21.82 -32.76 -13.13
CA GLU A 281 22.50 -33.19 -11.90
C GLU A 281 23.91 -33.74 -12.15
N ASN A 282 24.22 -34.25 -13.35
CA ASN A 282 25.56 -34.74 -13.70
C ASN A 282 26.49 -33.64 -14.26
N HIS A 283 25.96 -32.62 -14.93
CA HIS A 283 26.77 -31.51 -15.46
C HIS A 283 27.18 -30.51 -14.37
N PHE A 284 26.36 -30.30 -13.33
CA PHE A 284 26.59 -29.28 -12.30
C PHE A 284 27.08 -29.80 -10.93
N ASN A 285 27.35 -31.11 -10.77
CA ASN A 285 27.92 -31.66 -9.53
C ASN A 285 29.35 -32.24 -9.70
N GLN A 286 30.02 -31.98 -10.83
CA GLN A 286 31.41 -32.41 -11.01
C GLN A 286 32.37 -31.34 -10.47
N GLU A 287 32.92 -31.56 -9.27
CA GLU A 287 33.86 -30.64 -8.61
C GLU A 287 35.24 -30.50 -9.33
N ASN A 288 35.45 -31.11 -10.51
CA ASN A 288 36.75 -31.17 -11.20
C ASN A 288 36.62 -31.23 -12.74
N THR A 289 36.10 -30.19 -13.39
CA THR A 289 36.03 -30.13 -14.87
C THR A 289 36.37 -28.74 -15.42
N GLU A 290 37.62 -28.29 -15.23
CA GLU A 290 38.13 -26.98 -15.70
C GLU A 290 38.14 -26.82 -17.24
N GLU A 291 37.91 -27.88 -18.02
CA GLU A 291 38.01 -27.87 -19.49
C GLU A 291 36.67 -28.00 -20.24
N MET A 292 35.51 -28.04 -19.58
CA MET A 292 34.23 -28.38 -20.23
C MET A 292 33.07 -27.41 -19.97
N THR A 293 33.33 -26.10 -20.01
CA THR A 293 32.27 -25.09 -20.10
C THR A 293 31.65 -25.08 -21.51
N SER A 294 30.67 -25.96 -21.74
CA SER A 294 29.70 -25.77 -22.82
C SER A 294 29.03 -24.39 -22.64
N SER A 295 29.04 -23.57 -23.69
CA SER A 295 28.63 -22.15 -23.63
C SER A 295 27.10 -21.93 -23.56
N VAL A 296 26.35 -22.93 -23.10
CA VAL A 296 24.90 -23.06 -23.29
C VAL A 296 24.11 -22.97 -21.97
N LEU A 297 24.72 -23.30 -20.83
CA LEU A 297 24.03 -23.37 -19.53
C LEU A 297 24.84 -22.68 -18.42
N GLU A 298 24.29 -21.64 -17.80
CA GLU A 298 24.91 -21.00 -16.64
C GLU A 298 24.67 -21.81 -15.34
N GLU A 299 25.72 -22.01 -14.54
CA GLU A 299 25.64 -22.64 -13.20
C GLU A 299 24.69 -21.90 -12.25
N SER A 300 24.58 -20.57 -12.43
CA SER A 300 23.62 -19.67 -11.75
C SER A 300 22.16 -20.14 -11.84
N SER A 301 21.80 -20.84 -12.92
CA SER A 301 20.42 -21.14 -13.30
C SER A 301 19.86 -22.38 -12.60
N TYR A 302 20.71 -23.32 -12.17
CA TYR A 302 20.27 -24.64 -11.68
C TYR A 302 20.74 -24.99 -10.26
N PRO A 303 20.71 -24.07 -9.28
CA PRO A 303 21.34 -24.25 -7.97
C PRO A 303 20.76 -25.44 -7.20
N TRP A 304 21.55 -25.98 -6.26
CA TRP A 304 21.20 -27.17 -5.46
C TRP A 304 19.82 -27.09 -4.77
N VAL A 305 19.36 -25.87 -4.46
CA VAL A 305 18.06 -25.56 -3.87
C VAL A 305 16.91 -25.88 -4.85
N LEU A 306 17.05 -25.55 -6.13
CA LEU A 306 16.12 -25.97 -7.19
C LEU A 306 16.15 -27.49 -7.35
N GLN A 307 17.34 -28.08 -7.48
CA GLN A 307 17.50 -29.53 -7.65
C GLN A 307 16.85 -30.32 -6.52
N THR A 308 16.92 -29.81 -5.28
CA THR A 308 16.25 -30.39 -4.11
C THR A 308 14.72 -30.35 -4.21
N GLN A 309 14.13 -29.27 -4.74
CA GLN A 309 12.69 -29.22 -5.03
C GLN A 309 12.31 -30.20 -6.14
N LEU A 310 13.05 -30.24 -7.25
CA LEU A 310 12.78 -31.16 -8.38
C LEU A 310 12.89 -32.63 -7.94
N LYS A 311 13.91 -32.97 -7.14
CA LYS A 311 14.13 -34.31 -6.55
C LYS A 311 13.04 -34.69 -5.53
N TYR A 312 12.42 -33.72 -4.86
CA TYR A 312 11.22 -33.92 -4.03
C TYR A 312 9.96 -34.17 -4.88
N LEU A 313 9.76 -33.43 -5.98
CA LEU A 313 8.61 -33.62 -6.88
C LEU A 313 8.62 -35.01 -7.54
N GLY A 314 9.78 -35.47 -8.03
CA GLY A 314 9.93 -36.84 -8.54
C GLY A 314 9.63 -37.92 -7.49
N LYS A 315 9.99 -37.70 -6.22
CA LYS A 315 9.60 -38.60 -5.12
C LYS A 315 8.09 -38.57 -4.84
N CYS A 316 7.41 -37.44 -5.04
CA CYS A 316 5.95 -37.37 -4.92
C CYS A 316 5.24 -38.18 -6.02
N TYR A 317 5.73 -38.14 -7.26
CA TYR A 317 5.21 -38.97 -8.35
C TYR A 317 5.29 -40.46 -7.97
N VAL A 318 6.46 -40.95 -7.58
CA VAL A 318 6.66 -42.36 -7.19
C VAL A 318 5.77 -42.74 -6.00
N ALA A 319 5.59 -41.85 -5.02
CA ALA A 319 4.69 -42.09 -3.89
C ALA A 319 3.22 -42.23 -4.32
N HIS A 320 2.75 -41.40 -5.26
CA HIS A 320 1.40 -41.52 -5.82
C HIS A 320 1.19 -42.79 -6.65
N GLN A 321 2.26 -43.37 -7.23
CA GLN A 321 2.21 -44.65 -7.94
C GLN A 321 2.35 -45.89 -7.00
N THR A 322 2.61 -45.70 -5.70
CA THR A 322 2.85 -46.81 -4.75
C THR A 322 1.96 -46.70 -3.52
N GLU A 323 0.82 -47.41 -3.55
CA GLU A 323 -0.12 -47.49 -2.42
C GLU A 323 0.57 -47.91 -1.12
N GLY A 324 0.24 -47.22 -0.03
CA GLY A 324 0.85 -47.44 1.29
C GLY A 324 2.20 -46.73 1.51
N SER A 325 2.81 -46.13 0.48
CA SER A 325 3.96 -45.24 0.69
C SER A 325 3.53 -43.93 1.36
N GLY A 326 4.30 -43.49 2.37
CA GLY A 326 4.05 -42.20 3.03
C GLY A 326 4.54 -41.05 2.16
N MET A 327 3.69 -40.05 1.92
CA MET A 327 4.07 -38.86 1.15
C MET A 327 5.37 -38.24 1.68
N PRO A 328 6.36 -37.93 0.82
CA PRO A 328 7.64 -37.39 1.27
C PRO A 328 7.47 -36.04 1.95
N LYS A 329 8.35 -35.75 2.91
CA LYS A 329 8.43 -34.42 3.54
C LYS A 329 8.96 -33.42 2.51
N ARG A 330 8.32 -32.24 2.41
CA ARG A 330 8.81 -31.12 1.60
C ARG A 330 10.15 -30.62 2.17
N PRO A 331 11.16 -30.28 1.34
CA PRO A 331 12.37 -29.62 1.80
C PRO A 331 12.06 -28.26 2.44
N TYR A 332 12.80 -27.89 3.48
CA TYR A 332 12.56 -26.66 4.25
C TYR A 332 12.71 -25.38 3.43
N ALA A 333 13.58 -25.40 2.41
CA ALA A 333 13.85 -24.29 1.50
C ALA A 333 13.38 -24.63 0.08
N ALA A 334 12.07 -24.83 -0.12
CA ALA A 334 11.50 -24.95 -1.47
C ALA A 334 11.41 -23.54 -2.11
N PRO A 335 12.18 -23.21 -3.16
CA PRO A 335 12.29 -21.83 -3.65
C PRO A 335 11.02 -21.32 -4.35
N ILE A 336 10.24 -22.20 -4.99
CA ILE A 336 9.03 -21.82 -5.72
C ILE A 336 7.83 -22.58 -5.15
N ILE A 337 6.93 -21.87 -4.47
CA ILE A 337 5.74 -22.45 -3.82
C ILE A 337 4.47 -21.92 -4.50
N LEU A 338 3.67 -22.82 -5.07
CA LEU A 338 2.38 -22.47 -5.68
C LEU A 338 1.28 -22.35 -4.62
N PRO A 339 0.24 -21.53 -4.82
CA PRO A 339 -0.74 -21.22 -3.77
C PRO A 339 -1.55 -22.44 -3.29
N ARG A 340 -1.89 -23.35 -4.21
CA ARG A 340 -2.56 -24.64 -3.92
C ARG A 340 -1.71 -25.59 -3.06
N ASP A 341 -0.41 -25.37 -3.04
CA ASP A 341 0.60 -26.24 -2.44
C ASP A 341 1.01 -25.77 -1.04
N VAL A 342 0.49 -24.64 -0.56
CA VAL A 342 0.79 -24.05 0.76
C VAL A 342 0.29 -24.94 1.91
N ARG A 343 1.16 -25.16 2.91
CA ARG A 343 0.96 -26.02 4.10
C ARG A 343 1.25 -25.31 5.42
N THR A 344 2.15 -24.33 5.46
CA THR A 344 2.46 -23.51 6.66
C THR A 344 2.05 -22.04 6.50
N ALA A 345 2.08 -21.28 7.60
CA ALA A 345 1.81 -19.84 7.55
C ALA A 345 2.95 -19.06 6.89
N ASP A 346 4.21 -19.50 7.08
CA ASP A 346 5.39 -18.85 6.51
C ASP A 346 5.42 -19.02 4.97
N GLU A 347 5.02 -20.19 4.48
CA GLU A 347 4.77 -20.43 3.05
C GLU A 347 3.65 -19.52 2.51
N TRP A 348 2.61 -19.23 3.31
CA TRP A 348 1.56 -18.28 2.92
C TRP A 348 2.02 -16.83 2.95
N GLU A 349 2.78 -16.40 3.97
CA GLU A 349 3.30 -15.03 4.05
C GLU A 349 4.23 -14.73 2.86
N LEU A 350 5.04 -15.70 2.41
CA LEU A 350 5.84 -15.59 1.19
C LEU A 350 4.96 -15.41 -0.06
N VAL A 351 3.95 -16.26 -0.26
CA VAL A 351 3.03 -16.18 -1.41
C VAL A 351 2.22 -14.87 -1.38
N ALA A 352 1.78 -14.42 -0.20
CA ALA A 352 1.09 -13.15 -0.02
C ALA A 352 2.00 -11.95 -0.35
N ALA A 353 3.26 -11.97 0.10
CA ALA A 353 4.24 -10.92 -0.22
C ALA A 353 4.55 -10.83 -1.73
N LEU A 354 4.60 -11.97 -2.42
CA LEU A 354 4.77 -12.05 -3.87
C LEU A 354 3.54 -11.58 -4.66
N LEU A 355 2.35 -11.57 -4.05
CA LEU A 355 1.10 -11.16 -4.69
C LEU A 355 0.60 -9.75 -4.27
N ALA A 356 1.19 -9.16 -3.23
CA ALA A 356 0.71 -7.92 -2.59
C ALA A 356 0.57 -6.70 -3.54
N GLN A 357 1.38 -6.62 -4.61
CA GLN A 357 1.30 -5.54 -5.61
C GLN A 357 0.22 -5.76 -6.68
N ASN A 358 -0.40 -6.93 -6.73
CA ASN A 358 -1.46 -7.26 -7.71
C ASN A 358 -2.74 -7.73 -6.98
N PRO A 359 -3.52 -6.81 -6.34
CA PRO A 359 -4.63 -7.17 -5.45
C PRO A 359 -5.68 -8.09 -6.08
N GLU A 360 -5.96 -7.94 -7.37
CA GLU A 360 -6.96 -8.78 -8.07
C GLU A 360 -6.42 -10.19 -8.36
N LYS A 361 -5.14 -10.35 -8.78
CA LYS A 361 -4.51 -11.69 -8.84
C LYS A 361 -4.41 -12.29 -7.43
N PHE A 362 -4.10 -11.52 -6.39
CA PHE A 362 -4.03 -11.98 -5.00
C PHE A 362 -5.40 -12.51 -4.49
N LYS A 363 -6.49 -11.76 -4.70
CA LYS A 363 -7.86 -12.21 -4.39
C LYS A 363 -8.27 -13.44 -5.20
N ALA A 364 -7.99 -13.45 -6.52
CA ALA A 364 -8.31 -14.58 -7.38
C ALA A 364 -7.58 -15.87 -6.97
N VAL A 365 -6.33 -15.76 -6.55
CA VAL A 365 -5.52 -16.85 -5.99
C VAL A 365 -6.00 -17.31 -4.62
N TYR A 366 -6.36 -16.38 -3.72
CA TYR A 366 -6.79 -16.68 -2.36
C TYR A 366 -8.17 -17.35 -2.32
N ARG A 367 -9.13 -16.87 -3.13
CA ARG A 367 -10.55 -17.25 -3.02
C ARG A 367 -10.83 -18.77 -3.07
N PRO A 368 -10.17 -19.58 -3.92
CA PRO A 368 -10.34 -21.04 -3.92
C PRO A 368 -9.77 -21.74 -2.68
N ILE A 369 -8.69 -21.22 -2.10
CA ILE A 369 -7.94 -21.84 -0.99
C ILE A 369 -8.22 -21.21 0.38
N ARG A 370 -9.04 -20.16 0.45
CA ARG A 370 -9.27 -19.34 1.65
C ARG A 370 -9.55 -20.12 2.93
N LEU A 371 -10.32 -21.20 2.87
CA LEU A 371 -10.62 -22.04 4.04
C LEU A 371 -9.39 -22.79 4.58
N LEU A 372 -8.52 -23.27 3.70
CA LEU A 372 -7.24 -23.89 4.06
C LEU A 372 -6.31 -22.84 4.68
N ILE A 373 -6.18 -21.67 4.04
CA ILE A 373 -5.35 -20.57 4.53
C ILE A 373 -5.82 -20.07 5.91
N LEU A 374 -7.11 -19.79 6.09
CA LEU A 374 -7.66 -19.37 7.39
C LEU A 374 -7.50 -20.45 8.48
N GLN A 375 -7.49 -21.75 8.12
CA GLN A 375 -7.18 -22.83 9.06
C GLN A 375 -5.69 -22.89 9.43
N ILE A 376 -4.78 -22.73 8.46
CA ILE A 376 -3.33 -22.67 8.67
C ILE A 376 -2.98 -21.49 9.59
N LEU A 377 -3.44 -20.30 9.24
CA LEU A 377 -3.21 -19.06 10.00
C LEU A 377 -3.81 -19.14 11.42
N SER A 378 -4.99 -19.77 11.58
CA SER A 378 -5.60 -20.01 12.89
C SER A 378 -4.77 -20.90 13.83
N LYS A 379 -3.81 -21.70 13.31
CA LYS A 379 -2.91 -22.51 14.15
C LYS A 379 -1.78 -21.68 14.74
N VAL A 380 -1.22 -20.74 13.98
CA VAL A 380 -0.07 -19.91 14.40
C VAL A 380 -0.48 -18.83 15.40
N VAL A 381 -1.64 -18.19 15.19
CA VAL A 381 -2.13 -17.15 16.12
C VAL A 381 -2.33 -17.67 17.55
N ARG A 382 -2.71 -18.95 17.71
CA ARG A 382 -2.83 -19.62 19.02
C ARG A 382 -1.53 -19.71 19.83
N SER A 383 -0.38 -19.47 19.21
CA SER A 383 0.94 -19.41 19.87
C SER A 383 1.51 -17.97 19.97
N GLY A 384 0.79 -16.96 19.49
CA GLY A 384 1.31 -15.60 19.26
C GLY A 384 0.99 -14.55 20.34
N ARG A 385 1.65 -13.40 20.20
CA ARG A 385 1.22 -12.08 20.70
C ARG A 385 0.34 -11.40 19.62
N GLY A 386 -0.40 -10.32 19.91
CA GLY A 386 -1.27 -9.69 18.90
C GLY A 386 -0.53 -9.15 17.65
N ILE A 387 0.76 -8.83 17.75
CA ILE A 387 1.67 -8.62 16.59
C ILE A 387 1.56 -9.73 15.52
N TRP A 388 1.36 -11.00 15.92
CA TRP A 388 1.14 -12.10 14.97
C TRP A 388 -0.25 -12.05 14.33
N LEU A 389 -1.29 -11.66 15.08
CA LEU A 389 -2.63 -11.44 14.51
C LEU A 389 -2.58 -10.33 13.44
N ALA A 390 -1.79 -9.27 13.66
CA ALA A 390 -1.57 -8.22 12.67
C ALA A 390 -0.88 -8.71 11.38
N ARG A 391 0.27 -9.42 11.48
CA ARG A 391 0.94 -10.02 10.30
C ARG A 391 -0.01 -10.91 9.50
N VAL A 392 -0.74 -11.75 10.22
CA VAL A 392 -1.70 -12.70 9.65
C VAL A 392 -2.87 -12.00 8.95
N LEU A 393 -3.34 -10.85 9.46
CA LEU A 393 -4.39 -10.05 8.82
C LEU A 393 -3.90 -9.38 7.53
N ILE A 394 -2.64 -8.89 7.48
CA ILE A 394 -2.02 -8.37 6.25
C ILE A 394 -1.96 -9.44 5.15
N ALA A 395 -1.76 -10.71 5.54
CA ALA A 395 -1.73 -11.83 4.61
C ALA A 395 -3.12 -12.27 4.09
N ILE A 396 -4.23 -11.66 4.51
CA ILE A 396 -5.58 -11.98 4.01
C ILE A 396 -6.05 -10.85 3.07
N PRO A 397 -6.30 -11.11 1.77
CA PRO A 397 -6.63 -10.06 0.78
C PRO A 397 -8.11 -9.65 0.72
N ASP A 398 -8.97 -10.26 1.51
CA ASP A 398 -10.41 -10.00 1.55
C ASP A 398 -10.81 -9.40 2.91
N GLU A 399 -11.39 -8.19 2.90
CA GLU A 399 -11.74 -7.45 4.11
C GLU A 399 -12.79 -8.15 4.99
N ALA A 400 -13.66 -8.98 4.41
CA ALA A 400 -14.65 -9.73 5.16
C ALA A 400 -14.01 -10.94 5.86
N ASP A 401 -13.13 -11.68 5.18
CA ASP A 401 -12.36 -12.75 5.80
C ASP A 401 -11.34 -12.19 6.83
N GLN A 402 -10.74 -11.00 6.60
CA GLN A 402 -9.96 -10.27 7.62
C GLN A 402 -10.80 -9.97 8.87
N ARG A 403 -11.98 -9.36 8.69
CA ARG A 403 -12.91 -9.04 9.79
C ARG A 403 -13.31 -10.28 10.58
N ILE A 404 -13.71 -11.34 9.89
CA ILE A 404 -14.09 -12.62 10.52
C ILE A 404 -12.91 -13.21 11.30
N PHE A 405 -11.70 -13.16 10.74
CA PHE A 405 -10.50 -13.68 11.40
C PHE A 405 -10.11 -12.84 12.64
N ALA A 406 -10.12 -11.51 12.54
CA ALA A 406 -9.86 -10.61 13.65
C ALA A 406 -10.86 -10.82 14.80
N LEU A 407 -12.17 -10.84 14.51
CA LEU A 407 -13.20 -11.08 15.52
C LEU A 407 -13.13 -12.48 16.15
N LYS A 408 -12.68 -13.50 15.39
CA LYS A 408 -12.49 -14.87 15.90
C LYS A 408 -11.27 -15.01 16.82
N HIS A 409 -10.24 -14.18 16.63
CA HIS A 409 -8.96 -14.28 17.35
C HIS A 409 -8.66 -13.05 18.24
N GLN A 410 -9.64 -12.18 18.45
CA GLN A 410 -9.53 -10.94 19.24
C GLN A 410 -9.04 -11.14 20.68
N ASP A 411 -9.23 -12.32 21.27
CA ASP A 411 -8.80 -12.62 22.63
C ASP A 411 -7.25 -12.75 22.75
N ASN A 412 -6.53 -12.66 21.62
CA ASN A 412 -5.07 -12.54 21.56
C ASN A 412 -4.56 -11.08 21.62
N ILE A 413 -5.46 -10.08 21.69
CA ILE A 413 -5.12 -8.67 21.93
C ILE A 413 -4.79 -8.51 23.42
N ARG A 414 -3.50 -8.33 23.75
CA ARG A 414 -3.04 -8.36 25.16
C ARG A 414 -2.94 -6.97 25.79
N ASN A 415 -2.62 -5.95 24.99
CA ASN A 415 -2.47 -4.57 25.39
C ASN A 415 -3.01 -3.64 24.28
N GLY A 416 -3.02 -2.33 24.53
CA GLY A 416 -3.49 -1.34 23.57
C GLY A 416 -2.62 -1.23 22.31
N ASP A 417 -1.33 -1.61 22.34
CA ASP A 417 -0.49 -1.61 21.14
C ASP A 417 -0.92 -2.72 20.16
N ASP A 418 -1.15 -3.94 20.65
CA ASP A 418 -1.76 -5.04 19.89
C ASP A 418 -3.10 -4.57 19.27
N LEU A 419 -3.91 -3.83 20.03
CA LEU A 419 -5.19 -3.27 19.57
C LEU A 419 -5.00 -2.25 18.44
N VAL A 420 -4.07 -1.30 18.56
CA VAL A 420 -3.78 -0.29 17.52
C VAL A 420 -3.44 -0.93 16.18
N VAL A 421 -2.61 -1.97 16.17
CA VAL A 421 -2.21 -2.61 14.91
C VAL A 421 -3.38 -3.43 14.31
N VAL A 422 -4.23 -4.07 15.12
CA VAL A 422 -5.45 -4.72 14.62
C VAL A 422 -6.47 -3.70 14.09
N LEU A 423 -6.64 -2.56 14.77
CA LEU A 423 -7.54 -1.49 14.31
C LEU A 423 -7.10 -0.89 12.97
N LYS A 424 -5.79 -0.69 12.76
CA LYS A 424 -5.22 -0.23 11.48
C LYS A 424 -5.65 -1.08 10.28
N LEU A 425 -5.79 -2.39 10.50
CA LEU A 425 -6.11 -3.38 9.46
C LEU A 425 -7.61 -3.63 9.31
N LEU A 426 -8.47 -3.07 10.17
CA LEU A 426 -9.92 -3.27 10.11
C LEU A 426 -10.66 -2.16 9.35
N PRO A 427 -11.76 -2.50 8.64
CA PRO A 427 -12.68 -1.52 8.07
C PRO A 427 -13.19 -0.53 9.13
N LYS A 428 -13.26 0.76 8.76
CA LYS A 428 -13.60 1.87 9.69
C LYS A 428 -14.92 1.69 10.44
N THR A 429 -15.86 0.88 9.93
CA THR A 429 -17.14 0.55 10.61
C THR A 429 -16.95 -0.30 11.87
N GLU A 430 -15.97 -1.21 11.86
CA GLU A 430 -15.77 -2.21 12.91
C GLU A 430 -14.88 -1.71 14.06
N ARG A 431 -14.00 -0.75 13.76
CA ARG A 431 -12.96 -0.25 14.67
C ARG A 431 -13.52 0.18 16.02
N TRP A 432 -14.66 0.87 16.04
CA TRP A 432 -15.32 1.29 17.29
C TRP A 432 -15.72 0.10 18.17
N ALA A 433 -16.42 -0.89 17.61
CA ALA A 433 -16.94 -2.01 18.39
C ALA A 433 -15.81 -2.89 18.97
N LEU A 434 -14.72 -3.08 18.22
CA LEU A 434 -13.55 -3.78 18.75
C LEU A 434 -12.84 -2.96 19.83
N ALA A 435 -12.57 -1.67 19.59
CA ALA A 435 -11.92 -0.82 20.58
C ALA A 435 -12.71 -0.76 21.89
N GLN A 436 -14.03 -0.56 21.81
CA GLN A 436 -14.93 -0.53 22.97
C GLN A 436 -14.84 -1.82 23.81
N LYS A 437 -14.78 -2.99 23.17
CA LYS A 437 -14.66 -4.28 23.89
C LYS A 437 -13.29 -4.46 24.58
N HIS A 438 -12.22 -3.87 24.05
CA HIS A 438 -10.84 -3.99 24.57
C HIS A 438 -10.35 -2.70 25.25
N ALA A 439 -11.26 -1.86 25.75
CA ALA A 439 -10.93 -0.63 26.47
C ALA A 439 -10.17 -0.88 27.79
N ASP A 440 -10.28 -2.08 28.36
CA ASP A 440 -9.51 -2.51 29.53
C ASP A 440 -8.00 -2.59 29.24
N LYS A 441 -7.63 -2.91 28.00
CA LYS A 441 -6.24 -3.03 27.49
C LYS A 441 -5.49 -1.71 27.34
N ILE A 442 -6.17 -0.58 27.52
CA ILE A 442 -5.55 0.75 27.48
C ILE A 442 -4.87 1.01 28.82
N GLU A 443 -3.55 1.12 28.85
CA GLU A 443 -2.78 1.28 30.11
C GLU A 443 -2.38 2.72 30.40
N SER A 444 -2.28 3.58 29.38
CA SER A 444 -1.84 4.98 29.50
C SER A 444 -2.58 5.93 28.54
N GLY A 445 -2.49 7.25 28.77
CA GLY A 445 -2.97 8.25 27.82
C GLY A 445 -2.23 8.20 26.47
N THR A 446 -0.93 7.87 26.45
CA THR A 446 -0.18 7.61 25.21
C THR A 446 -0.78 6.45 24.40
N THR A 447 -1.15 5.35 25.06
CA THR A 447 -1.79 4.21 24.41
C THR A 447 -3.20 4.56 23.92
N LEU A 448 -3.96 5.34 24.71
CA LEU A 448 -5.27 5.87 24.33
C LEU A 448 -5.16 6.73 23.05
N LEU A 449 -4.15 7.59 22.97
CA LEU A 449 -3.89 8.47 21.83
C LEU A 449 -3.75 7.69 20.51
N LEU A 450 -2.95 6.62 20.53
CA LEU A 450 -2.71 5.78 19.36
C LEU A 450 -4.00 5.07 18.90
N VAL A 451 -4.89 4.68 19.83
CA VAL A 451 -6.20 4.10 19.49
C VAL A 451 -7.16 5.16 18.95
N LEU A 452 -7.20 6.37 19.54
CA LEU A 452 -8.02 7.47 19.06
C LEU A 452 -7.66 7.89 17.63
N ASN A 453 -6.38 7.86 17.25
CA ASN A 453 -5.95 8.08 15.87
C ASN A 453 -6.68 7.15 14.88
N GLU A 454 -6.75 5.86 15.20
CA GLU A 454 -7.35 4.84 14.34
C GLU A 454 -8.88 4.83 14.33
N LEU A 455 -9.51 5.42 15.34
CA LEU A 455 -10.97 5.49 15.42
C LEU A 455 -11.55 6.55 14.46
N PRO A 456 -12.71 6.29 13.84
CA PRO A 456 -13.48 7.32 13.15
C PRO A 456 -13.79 8.48 14.09
N GLU A 457 -13.67 9.71 13.59
CA GLU A 457 -13.85 10.97 14.34
C GLU A 457 -15.05 10.94 15.30
N ARG A 458 -16.25 10.65 14.78
CA ARG A 458 -17.52 10.50 15.52
C ARG A 458 -17.55 9.48 16.68
N ALA A 459 -16.50 8.70 16.86
CA ALA A 459 -16.35 7.68 17.91
C ALA A 459 -15.25 8.02 18.92
N ARG A 460 -14.43 9.07 18.66
CA ARG A 460 -13.27 9.41 19.48
C ARG A 460 -13.65 9.93 20.86
N LEU A 461 -14.59 10.88 20.97
CA LEU A 461 -15.08 11.34 22.27
C LEU A 461 -15.67 10.18 23.09
N GLY A 462 -16.48 9.33 22.47
CA GLY A 462 -17.06 8.15 23.12
C GLY A 462 -15.99 7.23 23.69
N PHE A 463 -14.89 7.00 22.97
CA PHE A 463 -13.80 6.16 23.45
C PHE A 463 -12.96 6.83 24.54
N ALA A 464 -12.68 8.12 24.38
CA ALA A 464 -11.96 8.93 25.36
C ALA A 464 -12.69 8.96 26.70
N ILE A 465 -14.03 9.08 26.71
CA ILE A 465 -14.86 9.04 27.92
C ILE A 465 -14.78 7.67 28.61
N ILE A 466 -14.84 6.57 27.86
CA ILE A 466 -14.69 5.21 28.41
C ILE A 466 -13.30 5.03 29.04
N CYS A 467 -12.26 5.61 28.45
CA CYS A 467 -10.88 5.48 28.89
C CYS A 467 -10.39 6.62 29.80
N LYS A 468 -11.28 7.49 30.30
CA LYS A 468 -10.93 8.71 31.06
C LYS A 468 -10.04 8.42 32.28
N ASP A 469 -10.23 7.28 32.93
CA ASP A 469 -9.50 6.90 34.16
C ASP A 469 -8.07 6.42 33.88
N LYS A 470 -7.70 6.29 32.60
CA LYS A 470 -6.32 6.05 32.14
C LYS A 470 -5.51 7.33 31.97
N ILE A 471 -6.15 8.50 31.98
CA ILE A 471 -5.51 9.83 31.96
C ILE A 471 -5.01 10.15 33.37
N GLN A 472 -3.68 10.13 33.56
CA GLN A 472 -3.06 10.35 34.87
C GLN A 472 -2.75 11.83 35.14
N GLY A 473 -2.65 12.66 34.10
CA GLY A 473 -2.37 14.08 34.25
C GLY A 473 -2.76 14.93 33.05
N VAL A 474 -2.41 16.21 33.09
CA VAL A 474 -2.77 17.18 32.04
C VAL A 474 -2.06 16.92 30.72
N ASP A 475 -0.87 16.30 30.71
CA ASP A 475 -0.18 15.95 29.46
C ASP A 475 -0.98 14.91 28.66
N ASP A 476 -1.44 13.83 29.31
CA ASP A 476 -2.38 12.86 28.73
C ASP A 476 -3.67 13.53 28.23
N LEU A 477 -4.23 14.46 29.01
CA LEU A 477 -5.47 15.18 28.65
C LEU A 477 -5.27 16.03 27.40
N VAL A 478 -4.18 16.82 27.34
CA VAL A 478 -3.85 17.67 26.20
C VAL A 478 -3.59 16.86 24.94
N PHE A 479 -2.92 15.71 25.04
CA PHE A 479 -2.78 14.80 23.91
C PHE A 479 -4.15 14.33 23.40
N VAL A 480 -5.05 13.87 24.28
CA VAL A 480 -6.40 13.41 23.89
C VAL A 480 -7.22 14.55 23.27
N LEU A 481 -7.17 15.76 23.82
CA LEU A 481 -7.85 16.94 23.26
C LEU A 481 -7.37 17.25 21.82
N GLY A 482 -6.10 16.99 21.49
CA GLY A 482 -5.56 17.17 20.14
C GLY A 482 -6.15 16.26 19.06
N PHE A 483 -6.95 15.24 19.43
CA PHE A 483 -7.56 14.28 18.49
C PHE A 483 -9.10 14.37 18.41
N LEU A 484 -9.71 15.24 19.21
CA LEU A 484 -11.14 15.51 19.24
C LEU A 484 -11.50 16.74 18.38
N SER A 485 -12.76 16.84 17.95
CA SER A 485 -13.25 18.07 17.29
C SER A 485 -13.46 19.21 18.30
N GLU A 486 -13.48 20.47 17.84
CA GLU A 486 -13.59 21.65 18.72
C GLU A 486 -14.75 21.56 19.74
N ALA A 487 -15.90 21.04 19.32
CA ALA A 487 -17.08 20.88 20.18
C ALA A 487 -16.89 19.78 21.25
N GLU A 488 -16.19 18.70 20.91
CA GLU A 488 -15.91 17.58 21.81
C GLU A 488 -14.82 17.93 22.84
N CYS A 489 -13.82 18.74 22.46
CA CYS A 489 -12.75 19.19 23.35
C CYS A 489 -13.26 19.84 24.65
N TRP A 490 -14.27 20.72 24.53
CA TRP A 490 -14.91 21.35 25.69
C TRP A 490 -15.51 20.32 26.65
N LEU A 491 -16.33 19.40 26.11
CA LEU A 491 -17.02 18.39 26.92
C LEU A 491 -16.03 17.43 27.58
N PHE A 492 -14.96 17.04 26.87
CA PHE A 492 -13.96 16.14 27.42
C PHE A 492 -13.09 16.81 28.51
N ALA A 493 -12.66 18.05 28.29
CA ALA A 493 -11.93 18.81 29.32
C ALA A 493 -12.79 19.03 30.58
N MET A 494 -14.10 19.21 30.43
CA MET A 494 -15.05 19.31 31.55
C MET A 494 -15.20 18.00 32.34
N ILE A 495 -15.09 16.84 31.68
CA ILE A 495 -15.13 15.51 32.32
C ILE A 495 -13.82 15.24 33.09
N CYS A 496 -12.68 15.67 32.55
CA CYS A 496 -11.34 15.41 33.10
C CYS A 496 -10.75 16.61 33.89
N LYS A 497 -11.58 17.56 34.32
CA LYS A 497 -11.11 18.78 35.03
C LYS A 497 -10.46 18.51 36.38
N ASP A 498 -10.67 17.33 36.95
CA ASP A 498 -10.01 16.84 38.18
C ASP A 498 -8.50 16.61 37.97
N LYS A 499 -8.07 16.32 36.73
CA LYS A 499 -6.65 16.14 36.38
C LYS A 499 -5.87 17.46 36.39
N ILE A 500 -6.55 18.61 36.40
CA ILE A 500 -5.95 19.95 36.37
C ILE A 500 -5.65 20.40 37.80
N GLN A 501 -4.38 20.38 38.18
CA GLN A 501 -3.95 20.57 39.57
C GLN A 501 -3.56 22.02 39.94
N ASN A 502 -3.19 22.85 38.97
CA ASN A 502 -2.73 24.23 39.18
C ASN A 502 -2.99 25.13 37.95
N ALA A 503 -2.66 26.41 38.07
CA ALA A 503 -2.83 27.42 37.04
C ALA A 503 -2.02 27.17 35.75
N ASP A 504 -0.76 26.70 35.83
CA ASP A 504 0.05 26.42 34.63
C ASP A 504 -0.58 25.31 33.78
N ARG A 505 -1.06 24.25 34.45
CA ARG A 505 -1.75 23.14 33.80
C ARG A 505 -3.13 23.54 33.28
N LEU A 506 -3.83 24.48 33.94
CA LEU A 506 -5.04 25.09 33.41
C LEU A 506 -4.73 25.93 32.15
N ALA A 507 -3.72 26.79 32.18
CA ALA A 507 -3.27 27.61 31.06
C ALA A 507 -2.89 26.75 29.84
N TYR A 508 -2.15 25.65 30.05
CA TYR A 508 -1.83 24.69 28.99
C TYR A 508 -3.08 24.01 28.42
N THR A 509 -4.02 23.58 29.27
CA THR A 509 -5.31 22.99 28.82
C THR A 509 -6.14 23.99 28.00
N LEU A 510 -6.17 25.25 28.42
CA LEU A 510 -6.89 26.33 27.73
C LEU A 510 -6.36 26.58 26.31
N GLN A 511 -5.06 26.40 26.06
CA GLN A 511 -4.48 26.55 24.72
C GLN A 511 -5.05 25.52 23.72
N CYS A 512 -5.46 24.35 24.18
CA CYS A 512 -6.09 23.29 23.39
C CYS A 512 -7.61 23.45 23.23
N LEU A 513 -8.23 24.39 23.95
CA LEU A 513 -9.68 24.64 23.86
C LEU A 513 -10.03 25.74 22.82
N PRO A 514 -11.21 25.66 22.18
CA PRO A 514 -11.69 26.69 21.27
C PRO A 514 -11.78 28.06 21.95
N LYS A 515 -11.43 29.13 21.24
CA LYS A 515 -11.37 30.51 21.79
C LYS A 515 -12.69 30.98 22.41
N THR A 516 -13.82 30.44 21.97
CA THR A 516 -15.17 30.70 22.52
C THR A 516 -15.39 30.05 23.89
N ALA A 517 -14.78 28.91 24.16
CA ALA A 517 -15.01 28.09 25.35
C ALA A 517 -14.07 28.43 26.52
N ARG A 518 -12.85 28.94 26.22
CA ARG A 518 -11.78 29.20 27.20
C ARG A 518 -12.23 29.98 28.44
N LEU A 519 -12.98 31.07 28.27
CA LEU A 519 -13.43 31.92 29.39
C LEU A 519 -14.25 31.12 30.40
N LEU A 520 -15.24 30.37 29.93
CA LEU A 520 -16.11 29.58 30.81
C LEU A 520 -15.33 28.44 31.48
N PHE A 521 -14.36 27.83 30.79
CA PHE A 521 -13.50 26.80 31.37
C PHE A 521 -12.62 27.35 32.50
N ALA A 522 -11.99 28.50 32.26
CA ALA A 522 -11.13 29.17 33.22
C ALA A 522 -11.92 29.60 34.47
N ILE A 523 -13.14 30.13 34.31
CA ILE A 523 -14.03 30.47 35.43
C ILE A 523 -14.42 29.21 36.24
N ILE A 524 -14.73 28.10 35.58
CA ILE A 524 -15.08 26.83 36.25
C ILE A 524 -13.90 26.22 37.02
N CYS A 525 -12.66 26.46 36.56
CA CYS A 525 -11.43 25.94 37.17
C CYS A 525 -10.65 27.01 37.95
N LYS A 526 -11.28 28.12 38.34
CA LYS A 526 -10.60 29.22 39.05
C LYS A 526 -10.09 28.86 40.44
N ASP A 527 -10.54 27.72 40.99
CA ASP A 527 -10.03 27.14 42.22
C ASP A 527 -8.59 26.60 42.08
N LYS A 528 -8.12 26.40 40.84
CA LYS A 528 -6.73 25.99 40.54
C LYS A 528 -5.72 27.14 40.54
N ILE A 529 -6.20 28.39 40.73
CA ILE A 529 -5.39 29.61 40.80
C ILE A 529 -5.34 30.08 42.25
N LYS A 530 -4.13 30.24 42.80
CA LYS A 530 -3.91 30.55 44.22
C LYS A 530 -3.58 32.02 44.48
N ASN A 531 -2.90 32.68 43.55
CA ASN A 531 -2.32 34.02 43.68
C ASN A 531 -2.40 34.77 42.34
N ALA A 532 -2.02 36.05 42.32
CA ALA A 532 -2.07 36.86 41.12
C ALA A 532 -1.06 36.45 40.02
N PRO A 533 0.21 36.07 40.30
CA PRO A 533 1.11 35.48 39.29
C PRO A 533 0.49 34.28 38.53
N GLU A 534 -0.13 33.35 39.25
CA GLU A 534 -0.89 32.23 38.67
C GLU A 534 -2.09 32.71 37.83
N LEU A 535 -2.74 33.81 38.21
CA LEU A 535 -3.83 34.43 37.45
C LEU A 535 -3.33 35.03 36.12
N TYR A 536 -2.16 35.67 36.09
CA TYR A 536 -1.59 36.24 34.86
C TYR A 536 -1.27 35.14 33.84
N CYS A 537 -0.67 34.03 34.28
CA CYS A 537 -0.37 32.86 33.45
C CYS A 537 -1.61 32.33 32.72
N VAL A 538 -2.76 32.26 33.40
CA VAL A 538 -4.04 31.85 32.80
C VAL A 538 -4.60 32.94 31.90
N LEU A 539 -4.59 34.21 32.34
CA LEU A 539 -5.18 35.35 31.63
C LEU A 539 -4.48 35.64 30.30
N MET A 540 -3.17 35.37 30.18
CA MET A 540 -2.43 35.41 28.91
C MET A 540 -2.91 34.39 27.85
N THR A 541 -3.63 33.33 28.25
CA THR A 541 -4.14 32.30 27.30
C THR A 541 -5.56 32.59 26.78
N LEU A 542 -6.22 33.59 27.35
CA LEU A 542 -7.58 34.00 27.00
C LEU A 542 -7.57 35.02 25.85
N PRO A 543 -8.62 35.06 25.00
CA PRO A 543 -8.79 36.16 24.05
C PRO A 543 -8.99 37.49 24.78
N GLU A 544 -8.44 38.59 24.24
CA GLU A 544 -8.49 39.95 24.84
C GLU A 544 -9.86 40.32 25.43
N ARG A 545 -10.92 40.22 24.62
CA ARG A 545 -12.34 40.46 24.99
C ARG A 545 -12.90 39.63 26.16
N ALA A 546 -12.13 38.69 26.69
CA ALA A 546 -12.50 37.81 27.80
C ALA A 546 -11.62 38.05 29.06
N GLN A 547 -10.51 38.79 28.94
CA GLN A 547 -9.54 38.97 30.02
C GLN A 547 -10.12 39.78 31.18
N LEU A 548 -10.82 40.89 30.91
CA LEU A 548 -11.51 41.66 31.95
C LEU A 548 -12.55 40.82 32.71
N GLY A 549 -13.39 40.08 31.98
CA GLY A 549 -14.42 39.23 32.57
C GLY A 549 -13.84 38.13 33.46
N PHE A 550 -12.67 37.60 33.09
CA PHE A 550 -11.95 36.62 33.91
C PHE A 550 -11.26 37.24 35.13
N ALA A 551 -10.61 38.39 34.96
CA ALA A 551 -10.00 39.14 36.05
C ALA A 551 -11.04 39.50 37.13
N MET A 552 -12.22 39.96 36.72
CA MET A 552 -13.35 40.21 37.63
C MET A 552 -13.78 38.96 38.41
N ALA A 553 -13.80 37.80 37.75
CA ALA A 553 -14.15 36.53 38.38
C ALA A 553 -13.08 36.02 39.37
N CYS A 554 -11.85 36.54 39.32
CA CYS A 554 -10.70 36.10 40.12
C CYS A 554 -10.06 37.22 40.94
N LYS A 555 -10.75 38.35 41.15
CA LYS A 555 -10.19 39.51 41.89
C LYS A 555 -9.89 39.24 43.36
N ASP A 556 -10.32 38.10 43.89
CA ASP A 556 -9.94 37.58 45.21
C ASP A 556 -8.48 37.08 45.27
N LYS A 557 -7.81 36.92 44.12
CA LYS A 557 -6.41 36.45 44.03
C LYS A 557 -5.37 37.57 44.12
N ILE A 558 -5.76 38.82 43.87
CA ILE A 558 -4.90 40.01 43.98
C ILE A 558 -4.99 40.57 45.41
N GLN A 559 -3.83 40.72 46.05
CA GLN A 559 -3.71 41.06 47.48
C GLN A 559 -3.22 42.48 47.74
N ASN A 560 -2.39 43.02 46.85
CA ASN A 560 -1.79 44.37 46.95
C ASN A 560 -1.95 45.17 45.64
N GLY A 561 -1.44 46.41 45.60
CA GLY A 561 -1.47 47.25 44.40
C GLY A 561 -0.42 46.87 43.33
N GLU A 562 0.67 46.22 43.72
CA GLU A 562 1.66 45.62 42.80
C GLU A 562 0.99 44.53 41.94
N ASP A 563 0.27 43.59 42.56
CA ASP A 563 -0.55 42.57 41.91
C ASP A 563 -1.56 43.20 40.93
N LEU A 564 -2.18 44.32 41.34
CA LEU A 564 -3.14 45.05 40.51
C LEU A 564 -2.45 45.71 39.32
N GLY A 565 -1.29 46.34 39.52
CA GLY A 565 -0.49 46.95 38.47
C GLY A 565 -0.03 45.95 37.40
N ASP A 566 0.44 44.77 37.81
CA ASP A 566 0.82 43.74 36.86
C ASP A 566 -0.37 43.13 36.13
N LEU A 567 -1.52 42.92 36.79
CA LEU A 567 -2.74 42.49 36.07
C LEU A 567 -3.18 43.54 35.03
N LEU A 568 -3.15 44.83 35.39
CA LEU A 568 -3.51 45.93 34.50
C LEU A 568 -2.62 46.02 33.26
N PHE A 569 -1.38 45.50 33.29
CA PHE A 569 -0.53 45.41 32.10
C PHE A 569 -1.17 44.56 30.99
N TYR A 570 -1.87 43.48 31.36
CA TYR A 570 -2.47 42.51 30.43
C TYR A 570 -3.87 42.89 29.94
N LEU A 571 -4.60 43.78 30.64
CA LEU A 571 -5.92 44.23 30.20
C LEU A 571 -5.84 45.26 29.05
N SER A 572 -6.84 45.29 28.19
CA SER A 572 -6.92 46.30 27.12
C SER A 572 -7.05 47.70 27.73
N LYS A 573 -6.43 48.71 27.11
CA LYS A 573 -6.34 50.07 27.68
C LYS A 573 -7.66 50.66 28.22
N PRO A 574 -8.80 50.64 27.50
CA PRO A 574 -10.05 51.23 27.99
C PRO A 574 -10.69 50.48 29.16
N GLU A 575 -10.25 49.26 29.47
CA GLU A 575 -10.78 48.47 30.59
C GLU A 575 -10.04 48.73 31.91
N ARG A 576 -8.83 49.30 31.83
CA ARG A 576 -7.89 49.42 32.97
C ARG A 576 -8.42 50.29 34.10
N LEU A 577 -8.85 51.52 33.82
CA LEU A 577 -9.38 52.43 34.85
C LEU A 577 -10.60 51.82 35.56
N GLY A 578 -11.50 51.17 34.82
CA GLY A 578 -12.68 50.51 35.38
C GLY A 578 -12.31 49.35 36.31
N PHE A 579 -11.33 48.52 35.91
CA PHE A 579 -10.84 47.42 36.74
C PHE A 579 -10.11 47.91 37.99
N ALA A 580 -9.21 48.90 37.84
CA ALA A 580 -8.47 49.51 38.93
C ALA A 580 -9.41 50.13 39.99
N THR A 581 -10.46 50.83 39.55
CA THR A 581 -11.47 51.43 40.43
C THR A 581 -12.25 50.38 41.25
N ILE A 582 -12.45 49.18 40.69
CA ILE A 582 -13.16 48.07 41.36
C ILE A 582 -12.26 47.26 42.32
N CYS A 583 -10.94 47.49 42.26
CA CYS A 583 -9.94 46.81 43.10
C CYS A 583 -9.07 47.80 43.91
N LYS A 584 -9.47 49.07 44.03
CA LYS A 584 -8.69 50.09 44.75
C LYS A 584 -8.54 49.81 46.26
N ASP A 585 -9.36 48.91 46.80
CA ASP A 585 -9.21 48.35 48.16
C ASP A 585 -7.95 47.50 48.35
N LYS A 586 -7.26 47.14 47.26
CA LYS A 586 -5.99 46.40 47.26
C LYS A 586 -4.76 47.30 47.31
N ILE A 587 -4.92 48.60 47.01
CA ILE A 587 -3.81 49.56 47.07
C ILE A 587 -3.62 49.93 48.54
N GLN A 588 -2.45 49.59 49.09
CA GLN A 588 -2.17 49.78 50.53
C GLN A 588 -1.44 51.10 50.80
N ASP A 589 -0.54 51.51 49.89
CA ASP A 589 0.34 52.66 50.06
C ASP A 589 0.52 53.47 48.74
N GLY A 590 1.28 54.57 48.81
CA GLY A 590 1.53 55.46 47.68
C GLY A 590 2.49 54.92 46.60
N GLU A 591 3.36 53.97 46.92
CA GLU A 591 4.24 53.32 45.94
C GLU A 591 3.42 52.32 45.10
N GLN A 592 2.60 51.51 45.77
CA GLN A 592 1.59 50.65 45.15
C GLN A 592 0.58 51.44 44.29
N LEU A 593 0.23 52.66 44.70
CA LEU A 593 -0.61 53.57 43.90
C LEU A 593 0.12 54.03 42.64
N ALA A 594 1.42 54.35 42.73
CA ALA A 594 2.23 54.75 41.59
C ALA A 594 2.35 53.62 40.54
N ASP A 595 2.57 52.37 40.96
CA ASP A 595 2.60 51.21 40.04
C ASP A 595 1.27 51.03 39.28
N VAL A 596 0.13 51.24 39.94
CA VAL A 596 -1.18 51.22 39.28
C VAL A 596 -1.30 52.40 38.29
N LEU A 597 -0.91 53.61 38.70
CA LEU A 597 -0.94 54.80 37.84
C LEU A 597 -0.05 54.65 36.60
N PHE A 598 1.13 54.04 36.71
CA PHE A 598 2.03 53.74 35.59
C PHE A 598 1.32 52.95 34.48
N ARG A 599 0.39 52.07 34.84
CA ARG A 599 -0.33 51.18 33.92
C ARG A 599 -1.59 51.81 33.30
N LEU A 600 -2.12 52.88 33.89
CA LEU A 600 -3.23 53.70 33.36
C LEU A 600 -2.74 54.71 32.30
N SER A 601 -3.65 55.17 31.43
CA SER A 601 -3.30 56.20 30.44
C SER A 601 -3.26 57.59 31.08
N LYS A 602 -2.38 58.47 30.59
CA LYS A 602 -2.13 59.81 31.15
C LYS A 602 -3.38 60.62 31.58
N PRO A 603 -4.47 60.75 30.79
CA PRO A 603 -5.65 61.51 31.21
C PRO A 603 -6.45 60.87 32.35
N GLU A 604 -6.31 59.55 32.58
CA GLU A 604 -7.02 58.82 33.64
C GLU A 604 -6.32 58.96 35.00
N ARG A 605 -4.99 59.18 34.99
CA ARG A 605 -4.13 59.11 36.19
C ARG A 605 -4.52 60.10 37.28
N LEU A 606 -4.80 61.36 36.95
CA LEU A 606 -5.16 62.38 37.95
C LEU A 606 -6.44 62.01 38.70
N GLY A 607 -7.51 61.68 37.97
CA GLY A 607 -8.79 61.31 38.58
C GLY A 607 -8.69 60.04 39.44
N PHE A 608 -7.87 59.07 39.04
CA PHE A 608 -7.64 57.86 39.83
C PHE A 608 -6.78 58.11 41.07
N ALA A 609 -5.72 58.92 40.96
CA ALA A 609 -4.86 59.30 42.09
C ALA A 609 -5.66 60.04 43.17
N THR A 610 -6.45 61.05 42.78
CA THR A 610 -7.32 61.80 43.71
C THR A 610 -8.39 60.89 44.35
N ALA A 611 -8.85 59.85 43.65
CA ALA A 611 -9.79 58.87 44.19
C ALA A 611 -9.14 57.82 45.14
N CYS A 612 -7.81 57.82 45.29
CA CYS A 612 -7.05 56.93 46.18
C CYS A 612 -6.07 57.73 47.08
N ILE A 613 -6.33 59.02 47.27
CA ILE A 613 -5.46 59.97 47.96
C ILE A 613 -5.23 59.61 49.45
N ASP A 614 -6.16 58.83 50.01
CA ASP A 614 -6.13 58.21 51.33
C ASP A 614 -5.10 57.08 51.48
N LYS A 615 -4.36 56.71 50.41
CA LYS A 615 -3.27 55.73 50.43
C LYS A 615 -1.87 56.36 50.52
N ILE A 616 -1.79 57.69 50.58
CA ILE A 616 -0.51 58.40 50.62
C ILE A 616 -0.27 58.87 52.06
N GLU A 617 0.45 58.06 52.83
CA GLU A 617 0.73 58.34 54.26
C GLU A 617 1.98 59.23 54.46
N ASP A 618 2.91 59.25 53.50
CA ASP A 618 4.19 59.95 53.65
C ASP A 618 4.66 60.72 52.39
N GLY A 619 5.79 61.43 52.53
CA GLY A 619 6.38 62.21 51.45
C GLY A 619 7.06 61.38 50.36
N LYS A 620 7.34 60.09 50.59
CA LYS A 620 7.92 59.18 49.59
C LYS A 620 6.83 58.67 48.66
N GLY A 621 5.72 58.16 49.21
CA GLY A 621 4.53 57.78 48.44
C GLY A 621 3.98 58.96 47.63
N LEU A 622 3.99 60.18 48.20
CA LEU A 622 3.63 61.39 47.45
C LEU A 622 4.56 61.62 46.25
N ALA A 623 5.87 61.49 46.43
CA ALA A 623 6.83 61.66 45.36
C ALA A 623 6.62 60.64 44.22
N SER A 624 6.45 59.36 44.55
CA SER A 624 6.18 58.29 43.57
C SER A 624 4.89 58.55 42.78
N VAL A 625 3.80 58.98 43.43
CA VAL A 625 2.56 59.35 42.75
C VAL A 625 2.73 60.57 41.85
N LEU A 626 3.50 61.58 42.29
CA LEU A 626 3.78 62.77 41.48
C LEU A 626 4.64 62.46 40.26
N GLU A 627 5.63 61.56 40.36
CA GLU A 627 6.44 61.13 39.22
C GLU A 627 5.58 60.57 38.08
N GLU A 628 4.59 59.73 38.41
CA GLU A 628 3.66 59.15 37.42
C GLU A 628 2.53 60.09 36.96
N LEU A 629 2.30 61.23 37.61
CA LEU A 629 1.35 62.22 37.11
C LEU A 629 1.96 63.06 35.97
N PRO A 630 1.17 63.38 34.91
CA PRO A 630 1.56 64.38 33.90
C PRO A 630 1.91 65.72 34.57
N GLU A 631 2.91 66.44 34.05
CA GLU A 631 3.44 67.65 34.70
C GLU A 631 2.38 68.73 34.88
N GLU A 632 1.50 68.86 33.88
CA GLU A 632 0.31 69.71 33.87
C GLU A 632 -0.67 69.43 35.02
N ASN A 633 -0.72 68.19 35.52
CA ASN A 633 -1.66 67.73 36.54
C ASN A 633 -1.04 67.72 37.96
N ARG A 634 0.29 67.79 38.10
CA ARG A 634 0.99 67.65 39.39
C ARG A 634 0.56 68.72 40.41
N GLN A 635 0.43 69.99 39.99
CA GLN A 635 0.05 71.08 40.89
C GLN A 635 -1.41 70.97 41.39
N GLU A 636 -2.32 70.47 40.54
CA GLU A 636 -3.71 70.21 40.93
C GLU A 636 -3.77 69.10 41.99
N PHE A 637 -3.04 68.01 41.78
CA PHE A 637 -2.94 66.91 42.75
C PHE A 637 -2.31 67.32 44.09
N ILE A 638 -1.21 68.11 44.07
CA ILE A 638 -0.60 68.65 45.30
C ILE A 638 -1.62 69.47 46.10
N THR A 639 -2.43 70.28 45.42
CA THR A 639 -3.45 71.11 46.06
C THR A 639 -4.53 70.26 46.74
N ALA A 640 -5.00 69.20 46.08
CA ALA A 640 -5.94 68.24 46.65
C ALA A 640 -5.34 67.43 47.82
N TYR A 641 -4.06 67.07 47.75
CA TYR A 641 -3.35 66.34 48.82
C TYR A 641 -3.13 67.21 50.06
N GLU A 642 -2.76 68.49 49.87
CA GLU A 642 -2.72 69.46 50.95
C GLU A 642 -4.09 69.63 51.64
N GLU A 643 -5.18 69.65 50.87
CA GLU A 643 -6.54 69.72 51.42
C GLU A 643 -6.91 68.45 52.19
N HIS A 644 -6.55 67.27 51.67
CA HIS A 644 -6.75 65.99 52.36
C HIS A 644 -6.04 65.95 53.73
N ILE A 645 -4.75 66.33 53.79
CA ILE A 645 -4.00 66.42 55.05
C ILE A 645 -4.61 67.43 56.03
N LYS A 646 -5.08 68.59 55.54
CA LYS A 646 -5.73 69.60 56.39
C LYS A 646 -7.01 69.04 57.00
N ASN A 647 -7.81 68.31 56.21
CA ASN A 647 -9.07 67.72 56.66
C ASN A 647 -8.84 66.53 57.62
N GLN A 648 -7.84 65.67 57.38
CA GLN A 648 -7.43 64.62 58.33
C GLN A 648 -7.08 65.20 59.70
N LYS A 649 -6.23 66.25 59.75
CA LYS A 649 -5.80 66.87 61.01
C LYS A 649 -6.92 67.56 61.77
N VAL A 650 -7.94 68.07 61.08
CA VAL A 650 -9.15 68.59 61.73
C VAL A 650 -9.93 67.43 62.37
N ALA A 651 -10.13 66.32 61.65
CA ALA A 651 -10.81 65.14 62.20
C ALA A 651 -10.05 64.53 63.40
N GLU A 652 -8.72 64.39 63.33
CA GLU A 652 -7.88 63.97 64.46
C GLU A 652 -8.04 64.88 65.68
N THR A 653 -8.23 66.19 65.47
CA THR A 653 -8.43 67.16 66.56
C THR A 653 -9.84 67.04 67.15
N GLU A 654 -10.87 66.85 66.33
CA GLU A 654 -12.25 66.66 66.79
C GLU A 654 -12.45 65.32 67.53
N GLU A 655 -11.83 64.22 67.08
CA GLU A 655 -11.84 62.95 67.83
C GLU A 655 -11.07 63.05 69.16
N ALA A 656 -9.94 63.77 69.19
CA ALA A 656 -9.19 64.02 70.42
C ALA A 656 -9.96 64.87 71.44
N GLU A 657 -10.80 65.83 71.01
CA GLU A 657 -11.69 66.57 71.91
C GLU A 657 -12.84 65.71 72.46
N ILE A 658 -13.23 64.62 71.77
CA ILE A 658 -14.27 63.69 72.22
C ILE A 658 -13.73 62.67 73.23
N GLU A 659 -12.48 62.19 73.08
CA GLU A 659 -11.92 61.18 73.99
C GLU A 659 -11.53 61.74 75.38
N VAL A 660 -11.37 63.07 75.51
CA VAL A 660 -10.94 63.76 76.76
C VAL A 660 -12.10 63.97 77.77
N CYS A 661 -13.09 63.07 77.82
CA CYS A 661 -14.13 63.05 78.88
C CYS A 661 -14.62 61.65 79.34
N PRO A 662 -13.84 60.90 80.15
CA PRO A 662 -14.35 59.73 80.85
C PRO A 662 -14.12 59.75 82.39
N GLU A 663 -14.77 60.67 83.11
CA GLU A 663 -15.09 60.54 84.55
C GLU A 663 -16.34 61.41 84.85
N GLN A 664 -17.37 60.99 85.58
CA GLN A 664 -17.43 60.00 86.66
C GLN A 664 -18.70 59.13 86.61
N SER A 665 -18.56 57.81 86.88
CA SER A 665 -19.49 57.10 87.78
C SER A 665 -18.86 55.81 88.35
N THR A 666 -19.13 55.57 89.63
CA THR A 666 -18.54 54.56 90.54
C THR A 666 -19.24 53.19 90.46
N ALA A 667 -18.71 52.03 90.92
CA ALA A 667 -17.38 51.60 91.39
C ALA A 667 -17.34 50.04 91.61
N VAL A 668 -16.30 49.52 92.29
CA VAL A 668 -16.10 48.14 92.86
C VAL A 668 -15.58 47.10 91.83
N GLN A 669 -14.26 46.82 91.74
CA GLN A 669 -13.39 45.98 92.60
C GLN A 669 -13.82 44.50 92.71
N THR A 670 -13.00 43.44 92.54
CA THR A 670 -11.57 43.20 92.19
C THR A 670 -11.43 41.71 91.70
N ARG A 671 -10.28 41.06 91.36
CA ARG A 671 -8.84 41.26 91.65
C ARG A 671 -7.90 40.56 90.62
N GLN A 672 -6.60 40.77 90.85
CA GLN A 672 -5.35 40.13 90.36
C GLN A 672 -5.38 38.56 90.45
N SER A 673 -4.57 37.72 89.79
CA SER A 673 -3.10 37.75 89.46
C SER A 673 -2.72 36.46 88.62
N ILE A 674 -1.53 36.14 88.05
CA ILE A 674 -0.20 36.77 87.81
C ILE A 674 0.70 35.92 86.82
N PHE A 675 1.71 36.55 86.16
CA PHE A 675 2.99 36.02 85.56
C PHE A 675 3.11 35.00 84.38
N THR A 676 3.56 35.54 83.22
CA THR A 676 4.81 35.24 82.42
C THR A 676 5.27 33.84 81.93
N THR A 677 6.08 33.90 80.84
CA THR A 677 7.14 33.00 80.30
C THR A 677 6.85 31.83 79.34
N THR A 678 7.48 31.94 78.16
CA THR A 678 7.87 30.94 77.13
C THR A 678 9.11 30.10 77.57
N PRO A 679 9.70 29.13 76.79
CA PRO A 679 9.43 28.67 75.39
C PRO A 679 9.52 27.12 75.12
N THR A 680 9.44 26.74 73.82
CA THR A 680 10.21 25.67 73.10
C THR A 680 9.90 24.14 73.18
N VAL A 681 9.68 23.56 71.97
CA VAL A 681 10.36 22.36 71.36
C VAL A 681 9.84 20.90 71.51
N GLN A 682 9.52 20.32 70.34
CA GLN A 682 9.74 18.96 69.76
C GLN A 682 9.07 17.64 70.26
N GLN A 683 8.39 17.00 69.27
CA GLN A 683 8.55 15.61 68.75
C GLN A 683 7.91 14.35 69.39
N HIS A 684 7.37 13.53 68.48
CA HIS A 684 7.20 12.05 68.40
C HIS A 684 6.66 11.27 69.63
N GLU A 685 5.48 10.61 69.53
CA GLU A 685 5.25 9.21 69.04
C GLU A 685 5.31 8.19 70.22
N VAL A 686 4.68 7.01 70.30
CA VAL A 686 4.12 6.05 69.32
C VAL A 686 2.93 5.26 69.96
N SER A 687 1.98 4.76 69.14
CA SER A 687 1.08 3.59 69.39
C SER A 687 0.06 3.62 70.57
N GLY A 688 -1.06 2.89 70.53
CA GLY A 688 -1.65 2.08 69.44
C GLY A 688 -2.75 1.09 69.92
N SER A 689 -3.25 0.26 68.98
CA SER A 689 -4.07 -0.96 69.15
C SER A 689 -5.61 -0.85 69.25
N THR A 690 -6.27 -1.27 68.16
CA THR A 690 -7.67 -1.75 68.06
C THR A 690 -7.79 -3.21 68.59
N PRO A 691 -9.01 -3.82 68.71
CA PRO A 691 -9.52 -4.65 67.59
C PRO A 691 -11.06 -4.79 67.45
N GLN A 692 -11.53 -5.14 66.22
CA GLN A 692 -12.60 -6.11 65.83
C GLN A 692 -14.00 -6.12 66.54
N GLN A 693 -15.14 -6.52 65.96
CA GLN A 693 -15.55 -6.95 64.59
C GLN A 693 -17.10 -6.96 64.47
N ASN A 694 -17.64 -6.88 63.24
CA ASN A 694 -18.96 -7.41 62.79
C ASN A 694 -20.25 -6.84 63.49
N GLU A 695 -21.49 -7.04 63.00
CA GLU A 695 -22.02 -7.80 61.85
C GLU A 695 -23.31 -7.16 61.24
N THR A 696 -23.47 -7.28 59.92
CA THR A 696 -24.68 -7.37 59.03
C THR A 696 -26.09 -6.84 59.37
N SER A 697 -26.84 -6.65 58.27
CA SER A 697 -28.31 -6.53 58.09
C SER A 697 -28.89 -5.10 58.14
N GLY A 698 -29.81 -4.73 57.24
CA GLY A 698 -30.33 -5.47 56.08
C GLY A 698 -30.99 -4.57 55.03
N SER A 699 -31.24 -5.13 53.84
CA SER A 699 -31.90 -4.45 52.72
C SER A 699 -32.93 -5.39 52.08
N GLU A 700 -34.21 -5.03 52.17
CA GLU A 700 -35.30 -5.71 51.44
C GLU A 700 -35.51 -5.10 50.05
N GLU A 701 -36.41 -5.72 49.29
CA GLU A 701 -36.65 -5.51 47.87
C GLU A 701 -37.47 -4.24 47.56
N VAL A 702 -37.49 -3.81 46.30
CA VAL A 702 -38.70 -3.78 45.43
C VAL A 702 -38.40 -3.05 44.11
N ASP A 703 -38.26 -3.86 43.06
CA ASP A 703 -38.93 -3.83 41.74
C ASP A 703 -39.16 -2.52 40.92
N SER A 704 -39.31 -2.75 39.61
CA SER A 704 -40.16 -2.04 38.64
C SER A 704 -39.68 -0.73 37.97
N SER A 705 -39.21 -0.90 36.72
CA SER A 705 -39.64 -0.18 35.50
C SER A 705 -39.60 1.37 35.42
N LEU A 706 -38.98 1.90 34.36
CA LEU A 706 -39.69 2.39 33.15
C LEU A 706 -38.74 2.92 32.03
N VAL A 707 -39.21 2.73 30.80
CA VAL A 707 -38.72 3.26 29.51
C VAL A 707 -39.42 4.63 29.27
N PRO A 708 -38.86 5.61 28.53
CA PRO A 708 -37.82 5.50 27.48
C PRO A 708 -36.51 6.27 27.70
#